data_AF-K2NUV5-F1
#
_entry.id   AF-K2NUV5-F1
#
_cell.length_a   1.000
_cell.length_b   1.000
_cell.length_c   1.000
_cell.angle_alpha   90.00
_cell.angle_beta   90.00
_cell.angle_gamma   90.00
#
_symmetry.space_group_name_H-M   'P 1'
#
loop_
_entity.id
_entity.type
_entity.pdbx_description
1 polymer ?
#
loop_
_entity_poly.entity_id
_entity_poly.type
_entity_poly.pdbx_seq_one_letter_code
_entity_poly.pdbx_strand_id
1 'polypeptide(L)'
;MQVSLHNRVKTYNLTAGKSLPEWISERKKNKRLAGGEHRIELIHDLEFPHFARTIFRTANGTHLFVSGDYPPRLKCFDVNQLSMKYSFNADMPILGGVSLSPDFRKFALRGEGRQITVHHSAAIIDRVRVPHTMRSLAYHPYTAELLSGGTSHEIFRLSLETGAFVESYKTQSATGINHVEVFKNHGLILCAGADGVVEAWDSRAGSCAARLTVTGPGAFSGIDENCELRHIATDDESGLLFSCGTESGHVLLYDLRLQKPLIVKDHMNALPIVKTYFFQGRSTSTGEASHILSADTRSLKVWNKKDGSNFTSIEAPADITDFCVLRSQHNMAEPYECSDSGVVCICCDVPRVQVHFIPQLGVAPQWASFLEVLTEELEEKEMTTVYDDYTFVPKSEMDALGMTAEDLAGGKVRPAMHGAFIENRLYRELKAVIDPGEFNRYVQENAKRKVQQRWENRISKFKRVSNGDNDGVDHAVHSDNDEDDVMNGVGAKGQALAAARADPRFQKAFVGNSASSFALDTSNPEYAKLLQIINERRAQASRRRQRYESELFTIVPDAEGDGGNDNDEEEEGKKRNGNSDDVNDSGGDDNDDDDARRHLRGVQSSGKQQRRRQRPRTQHDGKEADGNLHDNNGQKGNKRQVTLYEVKKGSRVSFISHDKAIHASRKRQRMEKLPLEERLRRMSAKP
;
A
#
# COMPACT_ATOMS: atom_id res chain seq x y z
N MET A 1 -5.30 -7.47 -1.33
CA MET A 1 -6.50 -8.00 -0.65
C MET A 1 -6.77 -9.39 -1.21
N GLN A 2 -6.95 -10.40 -0.37
CA GLN A 2 -7.32 -11.75 -0.82
C GLN A 2 -8.79 -12.00 -0.49
N VAL A 3 -9.58 -12.44 -1.47
CA VAL A 3 -10.99 -12.76 -1.29
C VAL A 3 -11.11 -14.26 -1.02
N SER A 4 -11.86 -14.61 0.02
CA SER A 4 -12.30 -15.99 0.27
C SER A 4 -13.81 -16.02 0.32
N LEU A 5 -14.41 -17.03 -0.34
CA LEU A 5 -15.85 -17.21 -0.37
C LEU A 5 -16.22 -18.47 0.41
N HIS A 6 -16.95 -18.29 1.51
CA HIS A 6 -17.45 -19.37 2.34
C HIS A 6 -18.95 -19.19 2.57
N ASN A 7 -19.75 -20.22 2.36
CA ASN A 7 -21.22 -20.17 2.51
C ASN A 7 -21.90 -19.01 1.77
N ARG A 8 -21.40 -18.63 0.58
CA ARG A 8 -21.86 -17.47 -0.22
C ARG A 8 -21.63 -16.10 0.44
N VAL A 9 -20.89 -16.07 1.55
CA VAL A 9 -20.40 -14.86 2.19
C VAL A 9 -18.97 -14.61 1.73
N LYS A 10 -18.72 -13.44 1.12
CA LYS A 10 -17.37 -13.00 0.79
C LYS A 10 -16.68 -12.45 2.02
N THR A 11 -15.49 -12.94 2.32
CA THR A 11 -14.59 -12.43 3.35
C THR A 11 -13.32 -11.93 2.69
N TYR A 12 -12.90 -10.73 3.07
CA TYR A 12 -11.76 -10.06 2.45
C TYR A 12 -10.63 -9.94 3.46
N ASN A 13 -9.51 -10.59 3.19
CA ASN A 13 -8.30 -10.46 3.97
C ASN A 13 -7.49 -9.25 3.47
N LEU A 14 -7.43 -8.20 4.29
CA LEU A 14 -6.73 -6.95 4.00
C LEU A 14 -5.21 -7.11 4.21
N THR A 15 -4.80 -7.92 5.19
CA THR A 15 -3.38 -8.14 5.51
C THR A 15 -2.73 -9.24 4.65
N ALA A 16 -3.43 -9.77 3.66
CA ALA A 16 -2.90 -10.84 2.80
C ALA A 16 -1.67 -10.40 2.00
N GLY A 17 -0.53 -11.04 2.26
CA GLY A 17 0.74 -10.81 1.55
C GLY A 17 1.94 -11.39 2.31
N LYS A 18 3.02 -11.71 1.60
CA LYS A 18 4.26 -12.17 2.24
C LYS A 18 4.86 -11.04 3.08
N SER A 19 4.97 -11.24 4.39
CA SER A 19 5.74 -10.35 5.26
C SER A 19 7.24 -10.59 5.00
N LEU A 20 7.85 -9.71 4.23
CA LEU A 20 9.31 -9.69 4.12
C LEU A 20 9.89 -9.08 5.41
N PRO A 21 10.82 -9.78 6.10
CA PRO A 21 11.54 -9.23 7.25
C PRO A 21 12.18 -7.86 6.95
N GLU A 22 12.24 -6.99 7.96
CA GLU A 22 12.69 -5.60 7.81
C GLU A 22 14.18 -5.47 7.42
N TRP A 23 15.01 -6.41 7.86
CA TRP A 23 16.47 -6.41 7.62
C TRP A 23 16.86 -6.89 6.21
N ILE A 24 15.92 -7.45 5.45
CA ILE A 24 16.19 -7.92 4.10
C ILE A 24 16.22 -6.71 3.13
N SER A 25 17.41 -6.41 2.61
CA SER A 25 17.67 -5.39 1.58
C SER A 25 16.84 -5.58 0.30
N GLU A 26 16.28 -6.77 0.12
CA GLU A 26 15.29 -7.11 -0.89
C GLU A 26 13.97 -6.33 -0.73
N ARG A 27 13.57 -5.84 0.44
CA ARG A 27 12.42 -4.90 0.55
C ARG A 27 12.67 -3.61 -0.24
N LYS A 28 13.94 -3.17 -0.36
CA LYS A 28 14.34 -2.01 -1.18
C LYS A 28 14.49 -2.35 -2.66
N LYS A 29 14.99 -3.55 -3.01
CA LYS A 29 15.20 -4.00 -4.41
C LYS A 29 13.93 -4.54 -5.08
N ASN A 30 13.04 -5.17 -4.32
CA ASN A 30 11.88 -5.94 -4.79
C ASN A 30 10.54 -5.27 -4.44
N LYS A 31 10.42 -3.95 -4.61
CA LYS A 31 9.12 -3.26 -4.50
C LYS A 31 8.07 -3.82 -5.48
N ARG A 32 8.50 -4.35 -6.64
CA ARG A 32 7.62 -5.01 -7.63
C ARG A 32 7.20 -6.42 -7.23
N LEU A 33 8.08 -7.24 -6.65
CA LEU A 33 7.78 -8.63 -6.25
C LEU A 33 6.97 -8.72 -4.95
N ALA A 34 6.96 -7.65 -4.14
CA ALA A 34 6.18 -7.54 -2.91
C ALA A 34 4.72 -7.11 -3.12
N GLY A 35 4.18 -7.18 -4.34
CA GLY A 35 2.79 -6.81 -4.65
C GLY A 35 2.48 -5.32 -4.48
N GLY A 36 3.47 -4.46 -4.78
CA GLY A 36 3.51 -3.06 -4.35
C GLY A 36 2.41 -2.12 -4.86
N GLU A 37 1.64 -2.48 -5.89
CA GLU A 37 0.56 -1.62 -6.42
C GLU A 37 -0.84 -1.93 -5.86
N HIS A 38 -1.07 -3.13 -5.33
CA HIS A 38 -2.40 -3.55 -4.84
C HIS A 38 -2.40 -4.00 -3.37
N ARG A 39 -1.37 -3.59 -2.62
CA ARG A 39 -1.25 -3.90 -1.20
C ARG A 39 -1.90 -2.80 -0.38
N ILE A 40 -2.98 -3.17 0.30
CA ILE A 40 -3.79 -2.29 1.14
C ILE A 40 -3.47 -2.65 2.59
N GLU A 41 -2.87 -1.73 3.33
CA GLU A 41 -2.71 -1.86 4.79
C GLU A 41 -3.70 -0.92 5.44
N LEU A 42 -4.68 -1.48 6.17
CA LEU A 42 -5.71 -0.67 6.83
C LEU A 42 -5.13 0.19 7.95
N ILE A 43 -4.32 -0.42 8.82
CA ILE A 43 -3.60 0.25 9.90
C ILE A 43 -2.12 0.09 9.63
N HIS A 44 -1.41 1.22 9.59
CA HIS A 44 0.03 1.24 9.33
C HIS A 44 0.82 0.63 10.50
N ASP A 45 1.83 -0.18 10.17
CA ASP A 45 2.74 -0.84 11.11
C ASP A 45 2.03 -1.72 12.18
N LEU A 46 0.95 -2.40 11.76
CA LEU A 46 0.28 -3.45 12.53
C LEU A 46 1.05 -4.79 12.46
N GLU A 47 2.38 -4.72 12.63
CA GLU A 47 3.29 -5.86 12.62
C GLU A 47 4.20 -5.89 13.85
N PHE A 48 4.59 -7.09 14.25
CA PHE A 48 5.52 -7.38 15.34
C PHE A 48 6.66 -8.25 14.80
N PRO A 49 7.88 -8.17 15.36
CA PRO A 49 9.01 -8.94 14.84
C PRO A 49 8.80 -10.46 14.86
N HIS A 50 8.12 -10.97 15.88
CA HIS A 50 7.88 -12.40 16.08
C HIS A 50 6.42 -12.76 15.79
N PHE A 51 5.50 -12.52 16.72
CA PHE A 51 4.06 -12.60 16.48
C PHE A 51 3.27 -11.67 17.42
N ALA A 52 1.99 -11.47 17.10
CA ALA A 52 1.04 -10.72 17.93
C ALA A 52 0.29 -11.67 18.88
N ARG A 53 0.32 -11.37 20.18
CA ARG A 53 -0.20 -12.27 21.22
C ARG A 53 -1.61 -11.93 21.68
N THR A 54 -1.90 -10.65 21.87
CA THR A 54 -3.19 -10.22 22.45
C THR A 54 -3.68 -8.94 21.80
N ILE A 55 -4.99 -8.80 21.70
CA ILE A 55 -5.63 -7.63 21.12
C ILE A 55 -6.87 -7.24 21.91
N PHE A 56 -6.92 -6.00 22.34
CA PHE A 56 -8.08 -5.44 23.00
C PHE A 56 -8.28 -3.99 22.57
N ARG A 57 -9.53 -3.54 22.61
CA ARG A 57 -9.92 -2.19 22.20
C ARG A 57 -10.40 -1.38 23.39
N THR A 58 -10.44 -0.07 23.23
CA THR A 58 -11.16 0.81 24.15
C THR A 58 -12.67 0.70 23.96
N ALA A 59 -13.46 1.06 24.98
CA ALA A 59 -14.92 1.04 24.89
C ALA A 59 -15.44 1.95 23.75
N ASN A 60 -14.86 3.15 23.61
CA ASN A 60 -15.16 4.11 22.53
C ASN A 60 -14.80 3.60 21.12
N GLY A 61 -14.03 2.52 21.03
CA GLY A 61 -13.52 1.97 19.77
C GLY A 61 -12.47 2.83 19.08
N THR A 62 -12.06 3.97 19.66
CA THR A 62 -11.11 4.91 19.06
C THR A 62 -9.68 4.39 19.01
N HIS A 63 -9.30 3.54 19.98
CA HIS A 63 -7.93 3.03 20.10
C HIS A 63 -7.93 1.51 20.18
N LEU A 64 -6.91 0.94 19.55
CA LEU A 64 -6.65 -0.49 19.54
C LEU A 64 -5.30 -0.76 20.20
N PHE A 65 -5.28 -1.67 21.17
CA PHE A 65 -4.07 -2.14 21.82
C PHE A 65 -3.71 -3.52 21.28
N VAL A 66 -2.47 -3.66 20.84
CA VAL A 66 -1.94 -4.96 20.41
C VAL A 66 -0.60 -5.19 21.10
N SER A 67 -0.44 -6.40 21.65
CA SER A 67 0.83 -6.82 22.24
C SER A 67 1.54 -7.82 21.34
N GLY A 68 2.86 -7.69 21.24
CA GLY A 68 3.75 -8.69 20.66
C GLY A 68 4.62 -9.35 21.71
N ASP A 69 5.07 -10.57 21.40
CA ASP A 69 5.80 -11.43 22.33
C ASP A 69 7.28 -11.03 22.50
N TYR A 70 8.01 -10.88 21.39
CA TYR A 70 9.44 -10.53 21.42
C TYR A 70 9.84 -9.36 20.49
N PRO A 71 10.55 -8.34 21.02
CA PRO A 71 10.63 -8.02 22.45
C PRO A 71 9.22 -7.70 22.98
N PRO A 72 8.93 -7.97 24.26
CA PRO A 72 7.59 -7.76 24.82
C PRO A 72 7.22 -6.28 24.68
N ARG A 73 6.30 -5.99 23.77
CA ARG A 73 5.92 -4.61 23.42
C ARG A 73 4.41 -4.49 23.32
N LEU A 74 3.90 -3.36 23.78
CA LEU A 74 2.52 -2.95 23.54
C LEU A 74 2.54 -1.79 22.56
N LYS A 75 1.82 -1.96 21.45
CA LYS A 75 1.55 -0.90 20.47
C LYS A 75 0.11 -0.42 20.68
N CYS A 76 -0.06 0.88 20.82
CA CYS A 76 -1.38 1.54 20.83
C CYS A 76 -1.58 2.23 19.48
N PHE A 77 -2.66 1.87 18.79
CA PHE A 77 -3.01 2.43 17.49
C PHE A 77 -4.20 3.37 17.65
N ASP A 78 -4.09 4.54 17.01
CA ASP A 78 -5.21 5.46 16.86
C ASP A 78 -5.92 5.11 15.56
N VAL A 79 -7.12 4.58 15.71
CA VAL A 79 -7.87 4.01 14.59
C VAL A 79 -8.31 5.10 13.61
N ASN A 80 -8.55 6.33 14.09
CA ASN A 80 -8.91 7.46 13.24
C ASN A 80 -7.74 7.94 12.36
N GLN A 81 -6.51 7.82 12.87
CA GLN A 81 -5.31 8.25 12.16
C GLN A 81 -4.62 7.10 11.42
N LEU A 82 -5.21 5.90 11.42
CA LEU A 82 -4.71 4.68 10.77
C LEU A 82 -3.25 4.34 11.11
N SER A 83 -2.75 4.82 12.25
CA SER A 83 -1.33 4.78 12.58
C SER A 83 -1.11 4.51 14.06
N MET A 84 0.12 4.09 14.35
CA MET A 84 0.53 3.88 15.73
C MET A 84 0.67 5.21 16.45
N LYS A 85 0.02 5.31 17.61
CA LYS A 85 0.12 6.47 18.49
C LYS A 85 1.39 6.43 19.33
N TYR A 86 1.64 5.28 19.95
CA TYR A 86 2.87 5.02 20.70
C TYR A 86 3.12 3.51 20.82
N SER A 87 4.38 3.17 21.06
CA SER A 87 4.80 1.84 21.48
C SER A 87 5.69 1.95 22.70
N PHE A 88 5.55 1.02 23.64
CA PHE A 88 6.53 0.83 24.70
C PHE A 88 6.85 -0.64 24.89
N ASN A 89 8.04 -0.92 25.40
CA ASN A 89 8.44 -2.25 25.77
C ASN A 89 8.03 -2.51 27.22
N ALA A 90 7.35 -3.63 27.45
CA ALA A 90 6.99 -4.08 28.79
C ALA A 90 8.14 -4.90 29.40
N ASP A 91 8.21 -4.94 30.72
CA ASP A 91 9.22 -5.73 31.43
C ASP A 91 8.99 -7.25 31.27
N MET A 92 7.74 -7.64 31.00
CA MET A 92 7.28 -9.03 30.90
C MET A 92 6.34 -9.19 29.69
N PRO A 93 6.25 -10.38 29.07
CA PRO A 93 5.27 -10.66 28.04
C PRO A 93 3.84 -10.40 28.53
N ILE A 94 3.03 -9.75 27.70
CA ILE A 94 1.65 -9.39 28.05
C ILE A 94 0.74 -10.50 27.54
N LEU A 95 -0.02 -11.10 28.45
CA LEU A 95 -0.95 -12.19 28.15
C LEU A 95 -2.42 -11.72 28.04
N GLY A 96 -2.72 -10.49 28.44
CA GLY A 96 -4.03 -9.89 28.24
C GLY A 96 -4.08 -8.46 28.76
N GLY A 97 -5.14 -7.73 28.46
CA GLY A 97 -5.34 -6.38 28.98
C GLY A 97 -6.79 -5.95 28.91
N VAL A 98 -7.14 -4.99 29.75
CA VAL A 98 -8.49 -4.44 29.85
C VAL A 98 -8.41 -2.92 29.91
N SER A 99 -9.23 -2.24 29.11
CA SER A 99 -9.40 -0.79 29.19
C SER A 99 -10.20 -0.43 30.44
N LEU A 100 -9.65 0.43 31.30
CA LEU A 100 -10.32 0.92 32.51
C LEU A 100 -11.11 2.20 32.23
N SER A 101 -10.58 3.02 31.32
CA SER A 101 -11.23 4.22 30.82
C SER A 101 -11.89 3.92 29.47
N PRO A 102 -12.97 4.63 29.11
CA PRO A 102 -13.51 4.59 27.75
C PRO A 102 -12.48 5.02 26.70
N ASP A 103 -11.46 5.78 27.11
CA ASP A 103 -10.30 6.16 26.30
C ASP A 103 -9.06 5.29 26.57
N PHE A 104 -8.03 5.46 25.74
CA PHE A 104 -6.73 4.82 25.91
C PHE A 104 -5.94 5.29 27.15
N ARG A 105 -6.46 6.26 27.91
CA ARG A 105 -5.73 6.93 28.98
C ARG A 105 -5.45 6.03 30.18
N LYS A 106 -6.33 5.09 30.51
CA LYS A 106 -6.17 4.18 31.64
C LYS A 106 -6.49 2.76 31.22
N PHE A 107 -5.56 1.84 31.44
CA PHE A 107 -5.73 0.43 31.14
C PHE A 107 -4.91 -0.43 32.10
N ALA A 108 -5.33 -1.66 32.31
CA ALA A 108 -4.61 -2.64 33.09
C ALA A 108 -4.08 -3.74 32.17
N LEU A 109 -2.83 -4.16 32.38
CA LEU A 109 -2.23 -5.27 31.65
C LEU A 109 -1.95 -6.44 32.58
N ARG A 110 -2.23 -7.63 32.07
CA ARG A 110 -1.83 -8.91 32.64
C ARG A 110 -0.47 -9.30 32.06
N GLY A 111 0.56 -9.23 32.89
CA GLY A 111 1.86 -9.79 32.56
C GLY A 111 1.89 -11.30 32.72
N GLU A 112 2.88 -11.94 32.11
CA GLU A 112 3.20 -13.33 32.36
C GLU A 112 3.63 -13.53 33.83
N GLY A 113 3.01 -14.50 34.51
CA GLY A 113 3.24 -14.76 35.92
C GLY A 113 2.18 -14.14 36.84
N ARG A 114 2.61 -13.32 37.80
CA ARG A 114 1.81 -12.86 38.95
C ARG A 114 1.73 -11.33 39.07
N GLN A 115 2.04 -10.58 38.02
CA GLN A 115 2.07 -9.13 38.06
C GLN A 115 0.97 -8.53 37.17
N ILE A 116 0.15 -7.68 37.79
CA ILE A 116 -0.77 -6.77 37.12
C ILE A 116 -0.09 -5.41 37.07
N THR A 117 -0.07 -4.79 35.90
CA THR A 117 0.45 -3.42 35.75
C THR A 117 -0.69 -2.49 35.36
N VAL A 118 -0.88 -1.42 36.14
CA VAL A 118 -1.89 -0.40 35.89
C VAL A 118 -1.21 0.78 35.22
N HIS A 119 -1.67 1.12 34.03
CA HIS A 119 -1.06 2.14 33.19
C HIS A 119 -1.96 3.37 33.08
N HIS A 120 -1.31 4.53 33.13
CA HIS A 120 -1.82 5.76 32.55
C HIS A 120 -1.13 5.99 31.19
N SER A 121 -1.72 6.78 30.30
CA SER A 121 -1.10 7.15 29.02
C SER A 121 0.29 7.78 29.16
N ALA A 122 0.59 8.37 30.33
CA ALA A 122 1.85 9.05 30.60
C ALA A 122 2.89 8.17 31.31
N ALA A 123 2.45 7.21 32.12
CA ALA A 123 3.34 6.44 32.99
C ALA A 123 2.65 5.18 33.53
N ILE A 124 3.46 4.24 34.01
CA ILE A 124 3.00 3.11 34.82
C ILE A 124 2.63 3.67 36.20
N ILE A 125 1.36 3.55 36.59
CA ILE A 125 0.87 4.03 37.88
C ILE A 125 1.33 3.08 38.98
N ASP A 126 1.05 1.80 38.81
CA ASP A 126 1.34 0.80 39.84
C ASP A 126 1.62 -0.59 39.24
N ARG A 127 2.40 -1.38 39.98
CA ARG A 127 2.70 -2.78 39.70
C ARG A 127 2.25 -3.62 40.88
N VAL A 128 1.11 -4.26 40.74
CA VAL A 128 0.49 -5.07 41.79
C VAL A 128 0.82 -6.54 41.58
N ARG A 129 1.25 -7.21 42.64
CA ARG A 129 1.53 -8.66 42.62
C ARG A 129 0.38 -9.44 43.23
N VAL A 130 -0.11 -10.44 42.50
CA VAL A 130 -1.17 -11.36 42.92
C VAL A 130 -0.56 -12.63 43.55
N PRO A 131 -1.22 -13.30 44.52
CA PRO A 131 -0.68 -14.51 45.15
C PRO A 131 -0.40 -15.66 44.18
N HIS A 132 -1.32 -15.94 43.26
CA HIS A 132 -1.23 -17.02 42.26
C HIS A 132 -1.11 -16.50 40.83
N THR A 133 -0.71 -17.39 39.91
CA THR A 133 -0.63 -17.08 38.47
C THR A 133 -2.02 -16.90 37.88
N MET A 134 -2.17 -15.88 37.05
CA MET A 134 -3.47 -15.45 36.53
C MET A 134 -3.66 -15.87 35.07
N ARG A 135 -4.84 -16.42 34.77
CA ARG A 135 -5.28 -16.85 33.44
C ARG A 135 -6.16 -15.80 32.77
N SER A 136 -6.92 -15.03 33.55
CA SER A 136 -7.81 -13.98 33.05
C SER A 136 -7.73 -12.70 33.88
N LEU A 137 -8.18 -11.60 33.27
CA LEU A 137 -8.30 -10.30 33.91
C LEU A 137 -9.58 -9.64 33.40
N ALA A 138 -10.46 -9.21 34.29
CA ALA A 138 -11.70 -8.52 33.94
C ALA A 138 -11.89 -7.27 34.80
N TYR A 139 -12.55 -6.25 34.26
CA TYR A 139 -12.85 -5.01 34.96
C TYR A 139 -14.34 -4.90 35.23
N HIS A 140 -14.71 -4.66 36.49
CA HIS A 140 -16.10 -4.44 36.90
C HIS A 140 -16.38 -2.93 36.96
N PRO A 141 -17.18 -2.37 36.03
CA PRO A 141 -17.34 -0.92 35.91
C PRO A 141 -18.10 -0.29 37.09
N TYR A 142 -19.03 -1.00 37.73
CA TYR A 142 -19.87 -0.43 38.79
C TYR A 142 -19.17 -0.27 40.14
N THR A 143 -18.23 -1.15 40.47
CA THR A 143 -17.47 -1.13 41.74
C THR A 143 -16.03 -0.66 41.54
N ALA A 144 -15.64 -0.38 40.29
CA ALA A 144 -14.26 -0.07 39.91
C ALA A 144 -13.24 -1.11 40.43
N GLU A 145 -13.62 -2.39 40.37
CA GLU A 145 -12.77 -3.51 40.78
C GLU A 145 -12.15 -4.23 39.60
N LEU A 146 -10.90 -4.64 39.74
CA LEU A 146 -10.20 -5.51 38.82
C LEU A 146 -10.22 -6.94 39.37
N LEU A 147 -10.78 -7.86 38.59
CA LEU A 147 -10.94 -9.27 38.93
C LEU A 147 -9.86 -10.09 38.23
N SER A 148 -9.10 -10.85 39.03
CA SER A 148 -8.05 -11.74 38.52
C SER A 148 -8.40 -13.18 38.85
N GLY A 149 -8.63 -13.98 37.81
CA GLY A 149 -8.85 -15.43 37.87
C GLY A 149 -7.59 -16.17 37.43
N GLY A 150 -7.33 -17.35 37.98
CA GLY A 150 -6.08 -18.05 37.72
C GLY A 150 -6.08 -19.50 38.19
N THR A 151 -4.90 -20.00 38.54
CA THR A 151 -4.74 -21.40 38.97
C THR A 151 -5.39 -21.70 40.32
N SER A 152 -5.78 -20.67 41.09
CA SER A 152 -6.47 -20.81 42.37
C SER A 152 -7.99 -20.88 42.22
N HIS A 153 -8.62 -21.47 43.23
CA HIS A 153 -10.07 -21.38 43.47
C HIS A 153 -10.50 -19.99 43.99
N GLU A 154 -9.56 -19.10 44.27
CA GLU A 154 -9.85 -17.72 44.68
C GLU A 154 -9.77 -16.77 43.48
N ILE A 155 -10.76 -15.88 43.35
CA ILE A 155 -10.75 -14.74 42.44
C ILE A 155 -10.31 -13.52 43.23
N PHE A 156 -9.14 -13.00 42.88
CA PHE A 156 -8.59 -11.84 43.56
C PHE A 156 -9.27 -10.57 43.06
N ARG A 157 -9.74 -9.75 44.01
CA ARG A 157 -10.40 -8.48 43.75
C ARG A 157 -9.49 -7.34 44.16
N LEU A 158 -9.13 -6.49 43.22
CA LEU A 158 -8.36 -5.27 43.47
C LEU A 158 -9.28 -4.07 43.25
N SER A 159 -9.64 -3.35 44.32
CA SER A 159 -10.40 -2.11 44.17
C SER A 159 -9.46 -1.01 43.70
N LEU A 160 -9.79 -0.41 42.55
CA LEU A 160 -9.01 0.70 41.99
C LEU A 160 -9.31 2.04 42.68
N GLU A 161 -10.43 2.12 43.41
CA GLU A 161 -10.79 3.29 44.19
C GLU A 161 -9.97 3.40 45.48
N THR A 162 -9.87 2.30 46.23
CA THR A 162 -9.08 2.25 47.48
C THR A 162 -7.61 1.89 47.26
N GLY A 163 -7.29 1.27 46.11
CA GLY A 163 -5.95 0.76 45.82
C GLY A 163 -5.57 -0.48 46.64
N ALA A 164 -6.55 -1.16 47.23
CA ALA A 164 -6.32 -2.32 48.10
C ALA A 164 -7.01 -3.57 47.57
N PHE A 165 -6.50 -4.73 47.99
CA PHE A 165 -7.18 -6.00 47.78
C PHE A 165 -8.43 -6.07 48.67
N VAL A 166 -9.56 -6.40 48.05
CA VAL A 166 -10.82 -6.74 48.71
C VAL A 166 -10.85 -8.25 48.95
N GLU A 167 -11.71 -8.70 49.85
CA GLU A 167 -11.92 -10.13 50.11
C GLU A 167 -12.23 -10.89 48.80
N SER A 168 -11.38 -11.86 48.49
CA SER A 168 -11.46 -12.69 47.28
C SER A 168 -12.74 -13.52 47.26
N TYR A 169 -13.30 -13.76 46.07
CA TYR A 169 -14.36 -14.75 45.91
C TYR A 169 -13.78 -16.15 45.95
N LYS A 170 -14.31 -17.01 46.81
CA LYS A 170 -13.89 -18.40 46.96
C LYS A 170 -14.81 -19.30 46.16
N THR A 171 -14.37 -19.69 44.97
CA THR A 171 -15.07 -20.68 44.16
C THR A 171 -14.90 -22.07 44.75
N GLN A 172 -15.79 -23.00 44.39
CA GLN A 172 -15.64 -24.40 44.83
C GLN A 172 -14.88 -25.22 43.78
N SER A 173 -14.56 -24.64 42.62
CA SER A 173 -13.72 -25.29 41.61
C SER A 173 -12.26 -25.23 42.06
N ALA A 174 -11.74 -26.37 42.53
CA ALA A 174 -10.42 -26.46 43.15
C ALA A 174 -9.27 -26.41 42.13
N THR A 175 -9.55 -26.78 40.87
CA THR A 175 -8.56 -26.91 39.79
C THR A 175 -8.13 -25.57 39.17
N GLY A 176 -8.95 -24.53 39.38
CA GLY A 176 -8.66 -23.16 38.96
C GLY A 176 -9.71 -22.58 38.01
N ILE A 177 -9.53 -21.32 37.69
CA ILE A 177 -10.44 -20.48 36.93
C ILE A 177 -9.73 -20.00 35.66
N ASN A 178 -10.28 -20.38 34.51
CA ASN A 178 -9.70 -20.08 33.20
C ASN A 178 -10.08 -18.67 32.73
N HIS A 179 -11.35 -18.30 32.88
CA HIS A 179 -11.87 -17.01 32.43
C HIS A 179 -12.81 -16.40 33.46
N VAL A 180 -12.82 -15.08 33.54
CA VAL A 180 -13.77 -14.31 34.36
C VAL A 180 -14.33 -13.23 33.45
N GLU A 181 -15.65 -13.08 33.40
CA GLU A 181 -16.32 -12.06 32.60
C GLU A 181 -17.39 -11.37 33.44
N VAL A 182 -17.65 -10.10 33.17
CA VAL A 182 -18.64 -9.29 33.91
C VAL A 182 -19.75 -8.87 32.97
N PHE A 183 -21.00 -9.16 33.36
CA PHE A 183 -22.16 -8.58 32.68
C PHE A 183 -22.20 -7.08 32.90
N LYS A 184 -22.14 -6.31 31.81
CA LYS A 184 -22.23 -4.86 31.90
C LYS A 184 -23.59 -4.35 32.36
N ASN A 185 -24.68 -5.04 32.05
CA ASN A 185 -26.04 -4.54 32.36
C ASN A 185 -26.45 -4.76 33.82
N HIS A 186 -26.10 -5.91 34.40
CA HIS A 186 -26.53 -6.31 35.73
C HIS A 186 -25.39 -6.33 36.76
N GLY A 187 -24.13 -6.36 36.33
CA GLY A 187 -22.96 -6.48 37.20
C GLY A 187 -22.73 -7.88 37.76
N LEU A 188 -23.38 -8.90 37.19
CA LEU A 188 -23.15 -10.30 37.55
C LEU A 188 -21.80 -10.75 36.99
N ILE A 189 -21.02 -11.45 37.80
CA ILE A 189 -19.70 -11.94 37.44
C ILE A 189 -19.81 -13.42 37.10
N LEU A 190 -19.39 -13.83 35.91
CA LEU A 190 -19.32 -15.22 35.52
C LEU A 190 -17.88 -15.73 35.57
N CYS A 191 -17.72 -16.95 36.04
CA CYS A 191 -16.42 -17.59 36.20
C CYS A 191 -16.42 -18.94 35.50
N ALA A 192 -15.42 -19.17 34.65
CA ALA A 192 -15.20 -20.42 33.94
C ALA A 192 -14.24 -21.28 34.76
N GLY A 193 -14.76 -22.31 35.43
CA GLY A 193 -13.96 -23.29 36.14
C GLY A 193 -13.28 -24.27 35.17
N ALA A 194 -12.08 -24.74 35.54
CA ALA A 194 -11.43 -25.83 34.84
C ALA A 194 -12.19 -27.17 35.03
N ASP A 195 -13.03 -27.29 36.07
CA ASP A 195 -13.86 -28.48 36.31
C ASP A 195 -15.10 -28.61 35.39
N GLY A 196 -15.26 -27.75 34.38
CA GLY A 196 -16.44 -27.79 33.52
C GLY A 196 -17.67 -27.06 34.07
N VAL A 197 -17.49 -26.28 35.15
CA VAL A 197 -18.55 -25.60 35.89
C VAL A 197 -18.46 -24.09 35.69
N VAL A 198 -19.61 -23.46 35.43
CA VAL A 198 -19.77 -22.00 35.47
C VAL A 198 -20.34 -21.60 36.81
N GLU A 199 -19.66 -20.68 37.49
CA GLU A 199 -20.17 -20.05 38.71
C GLU A 199 -20.55 -18.61 38.43
N ALA A 200 -21.72 -18.20 38.89
CA ALA A 200 -22.20 -16.83 38.83
C ALA A 200 -22.12 -16.18 40.22
N TRP A 201 -21.44 -15.05 40.31
CA TRP A 201 -21.20 -14.29 41.54
C TRP A 201 -21.88 -12.94 41.48
N ASP A 202 -22.63 -12.60 42.52
CA ASP A 202 -23.20 -11.26 42.68
C ASP A 202 -22.23 -10.37 43.45
N SER A 203 -21.81 -9.27 42.83
CA SER A 203 -20.88 -8.31 43.41
C SER A 203 -21.43 -7.59 44.64
N ARG A 204 -22.76 -7.45 44.75
CA ARG A 204 -23.42 -6.76 45.88
C ARG A 204 -23.53 -7.65 47.10
N ALA A 205 -23.88 -8.91 46.89
CA ALA A 205 -24.01 -9.90 47.97
C ALA A 205 -22.65 -10.50 48.38
N GLY A 206 -21.65 -10.44 47.50
CA GLY A 206 -20.35 -11.05 47.72
C GLY A 206 -20.39 -12.58 47.79
N SER A 207 -21.47 -13.19 47.27
CA SER A 207 -21.74 -14.62 47.35
C SER A 207 -22.05 -15.22 45.98
N CYS A 208 -21.88 -16.53 45.87
CA CYS A 208 -22.20 -17.27 44.65
C CYS A 208 -23.73 -17.37 44.52
N ALA A 209 -24.28 -16.75 43.47
CA ALA A 209 -25.70 -16.72 43.18
C ALA A 209 -26.19 -18.02 42.54
N ALA A 210 -25.40 -18.57 41.61
CA ALA A 210 -25.77 -19.80 40.91
C ALA A 210 -24.55 -20.58 40.44
N ARG A 211 -24.75 -21.88 40.25
CA ARG A 211 -23.78 -22.81 39.69
C ARG A 211 -24.43 -23.61 38.57
N LEU A 212 -23.71 -23.73 37.47
CA LEU A 212 -24.14 -24.50 36.32
C LEU A 212 -23.03 -25.45 35.89
N THR A 213 -23.32 -26.76 35.92
CA THR A 213 -22.44 -27.78 35.34
C THR A 213 -22.66 -27.82 33.83
N VAL A 214 -21.64 -27.45 33.06
CA VAL A 214 -21.71 -27.29 31.61
C VAL A 214 -21.15 -28.51 30.89
N THR A 215 -20.08 -29.11 31.40
CA THR A 215 -19.47 -30.35 30.88
C THR A 215 -19.30 -31.36 32.02
N GLY A 216 -19.38 -32.65 31.69
CA GLY A 216 -19.19 -33.74 32.63
C GLY A 216 -20.50 -34.42 33.09
N PRO A 217 -20.40 -35.41 34.00
CA PRO A 217 -21.52 -36.26 34.38
C PRO A 217 -22.61 -35.44 35.09
N GLY A 218 -23.80 -35.42 34.48
CA GLY A 218 -24.94 -34.63 34.94
C GLY A 218 -25.11 -33.27 34.24
N ALA A 219 -24.28 -32.95 33.25
CA ALA A 219 -24.49 -31.80 32.39
C ALA A 219 -25.69 -32.01 31.45
N PHE A 220 -26.55 -31.00 31.31
CA PHE A 220 -27.65 -31.02 30.34
C PHE A 220 -27.21 -30.71 28.90
N SER A 221 -25.92 -30.51 28.68
CA SER A 221 -25.33 -30.18 27.37
C SER A 221 -25.18 -31.39 26.45
N GLY A 222 -25.28 -32.61 26.99
CA GLY A 222 -25.00 -33.84 26.24
C GLY A 222 -23.51 -34.12 26.03
N ILE A 223 -22.63 -33.34 26.70
CA ILE A 223 -21.18 -33.57 26.72
C ILE A 223 -20.83 -34.24 28.05
N ASP A 224 -20.79 -35.57 28.03
CA ASP A 224 -20.53 -36.39 29.23
C ASP A 224 -19.05 -36.40 29.62
N GLU A 225 -18.15 -36.01 28.71
CA GLU A 225 -16.72 -35.92 28.98
C GLU A 225 -16.41 -34.71 29.87
N ASN A 226 -15.52 -34.91 30.86
CA ASN A 226 -14.99 -33.83 31.68
C ASN A 226 -14.03 -33.00 30.83
N CYS A 227 -14.48 -31.84 30.37
CA CYS A 227 -13.67 -30.87 29.63
C CYS A 227 -13.59 -29.54 30.37
N GLU A 228 -12.44 -28.87 30.30
CA GLU A 228 -12.29 -27.54 30.88
C GLU A 228 -13.09 -26.49 30.09
N LEU A 229 -13.61 -25.48 30.79
CA LEU A 229 -14.15 -24.28 30.15
C LEU A 229 -13.01 -23.28 29.94
N ARG A 230 -12.79 -22.84 28.70
CA ARG A 230 -11.67 -21.95 28.35
C ARG A 230 -12.07 -20.47 28.36
N HIS A 231 -13.24 -20.16 27.84
CA HIS A 231 -13.68 -18.77 27.67
C HIS A 231 -15.18 -18.62 27.94
N ILE A 232 -15.56 -17.47 28.49
CA ILE A 232 -16.97 -17.05 28.63
C ILE A 232 -17.10 -15.66 28.03
N ALA A 233 -18.16 -15.46 27.25
CA ALA A 233 -18.56 -14.13 26.81
C ALA A 233 -20.00 -13.86 27.24
N THR A 234 -20.33 -12.61 27.48
CA THR A 234 -21.67 -12.14 27.83
C THR A 234 -22.25 -11.29 26.71
N ASP A 235 -23.58 -11.34 26.54
CA ASP A 235 -24.28 -10.47 25.61
C ASP A 235 -24.63 -9.14 26.29
N ASP A 236 -24.01 -8.05 25.86
CA ASP A 236 -24.26 -6.73 26.44
C ASP A 236 -25.60 -6.13 25.99
N GLU A 237 -26.15 -6.55 24.84
CA GLU A 237 -27.39 -5.97 24.30
C GLU A 237 -28.63 -6.50 25.04
N SER A 238 -28.79 -7.82 25.13
CA SER A 238 -29.92 -8.41 25.86
C SER A 238 -29.68 -8.55 27.37
N GLY A 239 -28.41 -8.67 27.80
CA GLY A 239 -28.04 -8.90 29.20
C GLY A 239 -28.43 -10.26 29.77
N LEU A 240 -28.96 -11.19 28.96
CA LEU A 240 -29.47 -12.49 29.40
C LEU A 240 -28.67 -13.67 28.86
N LEU A 241 -28.08 -13.52 27.68
CA LEU A 241 -27.35 -14.58 27.02
C LEU A 241 -25.88 -14.57 27.43
N PHE A 242 -25.30 -15.76 27.56
CA PHE A 242 -23.87 -15.94 27.66
C PHE A 242 -23.44 -17.18 26.87
N SER A 243 -22.18 -17.18 26.43
CA SER A 243 -21.60 -18.30 25.70
C SER A 243 -20.44 -18.89 26.49
N CYS A 244 -20.29 -20.21 26.43
CA CYS A 244 -19.19 -20.95 27.02
C CYS A 244 -18.41 -21.68 25.92
N GLY A 245 -17.10 -21.45 25.89
CA GLY A 245 -16.17 -22.21 25.05
C GLY A 245 -15.52 -23.32 25.87
N THR A 246 -15.54 -24.53 25.35
CA THR A 246 -14.90 -25.71 25.96
C THR A 246 -13.54 -25.99 25.33
N GLU A 247 -12.72 -26.79 26.01
CA GLU A 247 -11.46 -27.31 25.46
C GLU A 247 -11.66 -28.32 24.32
N SER A 248 -12.79 -29.03 24.29
CA SER A 248 -13.09 -30.01 23.23
C SER A 248 -13.55 -29.38 21.91
N GLY A 249 -13.68 -28.06 21.83
CA GLY A 249 -14.10 -27.35 20.62
C GLY A 249 -15.61 -27.14 20.50
N HIS A 250 -16.36 -27.38 21.58
CA HIS A 250 -17.78 -27.06 21.67
C HIS A 250 -18.00 -25.65 22.21
N VAL A 251 -18.93 -24.93 21.57
CA VAL A 251 -19.45 -23.63 22.00
C VAL A 251 -20.89 -23.81 22.40
N LEU A 252 -21.20 -23.43 23.64
CA LEU A 252 -22.52 -23.61 24.25
C LEU A 252 -23.14 -22.24 24.48
N LEU A 253 -24.35 -22.02 23.97
CA LEU A 253 -25.13 -20.81 24.22
C LEU A 253 -26.14 -21.06 25.32
N TYR A 254 -26.12 -20.24 26.36
CA TYR A 254 -27.02 -20.31 27.49
C TYR A 254 -27.81 -19.01 27.66
N ASP A 255 -29.02 -19.14 28.20
CA ASP A 255 -29.75 -18.06 28.86
C ASP A 255 -29.51 -18.19 30.37
N LEU A 256 -29.22 -17.08 31.05
CA LEU A 256 -29.02 -17.02 32.51
C LEU A 256 -30.15 -17.69 33.32
N ARG A 257 -31.35 -17.77 32.76
CA ARG A 257 -32.53 -18.35 33.43
C ARG A 257 -32.62 -19.87 33.31
N LEU A 258 -31.92 -20.46 32.34
CA LEU A 258 -32.06 -21.86 31.96
C LEU A 258 -30.80 -22.65 32.32
N GLN A 259 -31.00 -23.85 32.86
CA GLN A 259 -29.90 -24.80 33.09
C GLN A 259 -29.53 -25.60 31.84
N LYS A 260 -30.43 -25.67 30.84
CA LYS A 260 -30.17 -26.35 29.57
C LYS A 260 -29.60 -25.35 28.57
N PRO A 261 -28.58 -25.74 27.77
CA PRO A 261 -28.11 -24.86 26.70
C PRO A 261 -29.20 -24.69 25.65
N LEU A 262 -29.28 -23.49 25.08
CA LEU A 262 -30.12 -23.19 23.94
C LEU A 262 -29.58 -23.86 22.68
N ILE A 263 -28.26 -23.71 22.46
CA ILE A 263 -27.56 -24.24 21.29
C ILE A 263 -26.25 -24.84 21.74
N VAL A 264 -26.00 -26.07 21.30
CA VAL A 264 -24.70 -26.73 21.39
C VAL A 264 -24.10 -26.76 20.00
N LYS A 265 -22.97 -26.08 19.83
CA LYS A 265 -22.30 -25.97 18.54
C LYS A 265 -20.90 -26.58 18.61
N ASP A 266 -20.64 -27.56 17.77
CA ASP A 266 -19.32 -28.14 17.59
C ASP A 266 -18.57 -27.46 16.44
N HIS A 267 -17.30 -27.13 16.66
CA HIS A 267 -16.39 -26.66 15.64
C HIS A 267 -15.77 -27.78 14.79
N MET A 268 -15.94 -29.05 15.16
CA MET A 268 -15.49 -30.25 14.45
C MET A 268 -13.96 -30.43 14.33
N ASN A 269 -13.18 -29.47 14.82
CA ASN A 269 -11.73 -29.52 14.77
C ASN A 269 -11.11 -30.22 16.00
N ALA A 270 -11.90 -30.48 17.05
CA ALA A 270 -11.43 -30.98 18.35
C ALA A 270 -10.27 -30.13 18.94
N LEU A 271 -10.27 -28.84 18.63
CA LEU A 271 -9.31 -27.85 19.12
C LEU A 271 -9.98 -26.95 20.15
N PRO A 272 -9.24 -26.45 21.15
CA PRO A 272 -9.82 -25.64 22.20
C PRO A 272 -10.36 -24.31 21.67
N ILE A 273 -11.52 -23.91 22.20
CA ILE A 273 -12.07 -22.58 21.96
C ILE A 273 -11.19 -21.56 22.69
N VAL A 274 -10.59 -20.65 21.93
CA VAL A 274 -9.73 -19.59 22.46
C VAL A 274 -10.59 -18.45 23.01
N LYS A 275 -11.55 -18.00 22.20
CA LYS A 275 -12.39 -16.84 22.52
C LYS A 275 -13.76 -16.93 21.85
N THR A 276 -14.76 -16.45 22.54
CA THR A 276 -16.12 -16.24 22.02
C THR A 276 -16.50 -14.78 22.17
N TYR A 277 -17.33 -14.26 21.26
CA TYR A 277 -17.74 -12.86 21.28
C TYR A 277 -19.14 -12.70 20.68
N PHE A 278 -19.99 -11.95 21.37
CA PHE A 278 -21.32 -11.58 20.87
C PHE A 278 -21.20 -10.37 19.95
N PHE A 279 -21.59 -10.51 18.69
CA PHE A 279 -21.59 -9.39 17.75
C PHE A 279 -22.70 -8.41 18.13
N GLN A 280 -22.31 -7.17 18.41
CA GLN A 280 -23.21 -6.09 18.82
C GLN A 280 -23.36 -5.11 17.66
N GLY A 281 -24.00 -5.52 16.57
CA GLY A 281 -24.16 -4.66 15.39
C GLY A 281 -25.25 -5.17 14.48
N ARG A 282 -25.83 -4.28 13.66
CA ARG A 282 -26.84 -4.69 12.67
C ARG A 282 -26.13 -5.35 11.50
N SER A 283 -26.48 -6.61 11.21
CA SER A 283 -26.02 -7.24 9.98
C SER A 283 -26.67 -6.60 8.77
N THR A 284 -25.89 -6.31 7.74
CA THR A 284 -26.37 -5.77 6.46
C THR A 284 -27.32 -6.75 5.77
N SER A 285 -27.14 -8.05 5.97
CA SER A 285 -27.92 -9.10 5.30
C SER A 285 -29.30 -9.37 5.92
N THR A 286 -29.41 -9.31 7.25
CA THR A 286 -30.63 -9.69 7.99
C THR A 286 -31.24 -8.55 8.79
N GLY A 287 -30.51 -7.44 8.98
CA GLY A 287 -30.93 -6.30 9.80
C GLY A 287 -30.89 -6.56 11.31
N GLU A 288 -30.69 -7.81 11.75
CA GLU A 288 -30.68 -8.20 13.16
C GLU A 288 -29.24 -8.43 13.67
N ALA A 289 -28.98 -8.08 14.93
CA ALA A 289 -27.71 -8.32 15.64
C ALA A 289 -27.62 -9.74 16.18
N SER A 290 -27.80 -10.72 15.30
CA SER A 290 -28.01 -12.11 15.69
C SER A 290 -26.76 -12.98 15.51
N HIS A 291 -25.55 -12.44 15.48
CA HIS A 291 -24.33 -13.25 15.26
C HIS A 291 -23.48 -13.46 16.51
N ILE A 292 -22.85 -14.63 16.60
CA ILE A 292 -21.80 -14.97 17.57
C ILE A 292 -20.55 -15.32 16.78
N LEU A 293 -19.41 -14.79 17.22
CA LEU A 293 -18.09 -15.15 16.72
C LEU A 293 -17.46 -16.11 17.72
N SER A 294 -17.01 -17.25 17.24
CA SER A 294 -16.25 -18.22 18.04
C SER A 294 -14.97 -18.55 17.31
N ALA A 295 -13.86 -18.52 18.04
CA ALA A 295 -12.54 -18.86 17.51
C ALA A 295 -11.97 -20.09 18.20
N ASP A 296 -11.60 -21.07 17.39
CA ASP A 296 -10.66 -22.12 17.78
C ASP A 296 -9.24 -21.59 17.65
N THR A 297 -8.25 -22.44 17.95
CA THR A 297 -6.87 -22.17 17.57
C THR A 297 -6.67 -22.07 16.06
N ARG A 298 -7.48 -22.71 15.20
CA ARG A 298 -7.24 -22.67 13.73
C ARG A 298 -8.24 -21.83 12.93
N SER A 299 -9.50 -21.78 13.37
CA SER A 299 -10.57 -21.17 12.58
C SER A 299 -11.45 -20.26 13.42
N LEU A 300 -11.88 -19.15 12.84
CA LEU A 300 -12.90 -18.27 13.38
C LEU A 300 -14.21 -18.49 12.63
N LYS A 301 -15.24 -18.94 13.33
CA LYS A 301 -16.58 -19.18 12.78
C LYS A 301 -17.55 -18.11 13.26
N VAL A 302 -18.33 -17.58 12.34
CA VAL A 302 -19.44 -16.66 12.61
C VAL A 302 -20.74 -17.41 12.38
N TRP A 303 -21.67 -17.33 13.33
CA TRP A 303 -22.92 -18.09 13.26
C TRP A 303 -24.09 -17.38 13.93
N ASN A 304 -25.30 -17.82 13.61
CA ASN A 304 -26.53 -17.18 14.07
C ASN A 304 -26.94 -17.64 15.49
N LYS A 305 -27.25 -16.70 16.39
CA LYS A 305 -27.75 -16.89 17.76
C LYS A 305 -29.03 -17.74 17.80
N LYS A 306 -29.91 -17.63 16.81
CA LYS A 306 -31.22 -18.33 16.78
C LYS A 306 -31.13 -19.73 16.20
N ASP A 307 -30.49 -19.87 15.04
CA ASP A 307 -30.53 -21.11 14.26
C ASP A 307 -29.30 -21.99 14.46
N GLY A 308 -28.21 -21.45 15.02
CA GLY A 308 -26.92 -22.15 15.13
C GLY A 308 -26.19 -22.32 13.77
N SER A 309 -26.81 -21.90 12.67
CA SER A 309 -26.27 -22.04 11.31
C SER A 309 -24.99 -21.22 11.11
N ASN A 310 -24.04 -21.80 10.39
CA ASN A 310 -22.77 -21.16 10.07
C ASN A 310 -22.98 -20.07 9.01
N PHE A 311 -22.75 -18.82 9.39
CA PHE A 311 -22.77 -17.70 8.46
C PHE A 311 -21.51 -17.67 7.61
N THR A 312 -20.33 -17.63 8.23
CA THR A 312 -19.03 -17.68 7.54
C THR A 312 -17.96 -18.32 8.41
N SER A 313 -16.91 -18.83 7.77
CA SER A 313 -15.73 -19.40 8.41
C SER A 313 -14.50 -18.72 7.84
N ILE A 314 -13.62 -18.25 8.72
CA ILE A 314 -12.33 -17.66 8.38
C ILE A 314 -11.25 -18.62 8.85
N GLU A 315 -10.48 -19.14 7.91
CA GLU A 315 -9.30 -19.95 8.21
C GLU A 315 -8.09 -19.05 8.39
N ALA A 316 -7.46 -19.14 9.56
CA ALA A 316 -6.18 -18.50 9.79
C ALA A 316 -5.04 -19.38 9.25
N PRO A 317 -3.95 -18.79 8.73
CA PRO A 317 -2.79 -19.52 8.25
C PRO A 317 -1.94 -20.12 9.38
N ALA A 318 -2.10 -19.63 10.61
CA ALA A 318 -1.40 -20.08 11.81
C ALA A 318 -2.35 -20.03 13.00
N ASP A 319 -1.87 -20.47 14.16
CA ASP A 319 -2.68 -20.58 15.37
C ASP A 319 -3.11 -19.20 15.89
N ILE A 320 -4.41 -19.07 16.17
CA ILE A 320 -5.09 -17.89 16.70
C ILE A 320 -4.86 -17.81 18.20
N THR A 321 -4.38 -16.66 18.66
CA THR A 321 -4.15 -16.37 20.07
C THR A 321 -5.27 -15.53 20.67
N ASP A 322 -5.78 -14.56 19.91
CA ASP A 322 -6.84 -13.64 20.34
C ASP A 322 -7.48 -12.99 19.10
N PHE A 323 -8.70 -12.46 19.24
CA PHE A 323 -9.33 -11.66 18.21
C PHE A 323 -10.18 -10.53 18.80
N CYS A 324 -10.40 -9.48 18.01
CA CYS A 324 -11.19 -8.32 18.38
C CYS A 324 -11.94 -7.77 17.17
N VAL A 325 -13.21 -7.44 17.34
CA VAL A 325 -14.02 -6.76 16.32
C VAL A 325 -13.85 -5.25 16.49
N LEU A 326 -13.78 -4.48 15.40
CA LEU A 326 -13.71 -3.02 15.47
C LEU A 326 -15.11 -2.41 15.62
N ARG A 327 -15.21 -1.20 16.17
CA ARG A 327 -16.50 -0.47 16.25
C ARG A 327 -16.75 0.29 14.95
N SER A 328 -18.01 0.41 14.55
CA SER A 328 -18.45 1.12 13.35
C SER A 328 -18.30 2.65 13.49
N GLN A 329 -18.63 3.18 14.67
CA GLN A 329 -18.52 4.61 14.98
C GLN A 329 -17.72 4.83 16.26
N HIS A 330 -17.24 6.05 16.46
CA HIS A 330 -16.65 6.48 17.72
C HIS A 330 -17.62 7.40 18.43
N ASN A 331 -18.20 6.93 19.54
CA ASN A 331 -19.01 7.79 20.38
C ASN A 331 -18.09 8.55 21.33
N MET A 332 -18.06 9.87 21.19
CA MET A 332 -17.41 10.78 22.14
C MET A 332 -18.32 11.12 23.34
N ALA A 333 -19.60 10.75 23.28
CA ALA A 333 -20.61 10.98 24.32
C ALA A 333 -21.14 9.64 24.88
N GLU A 334 -21.57 9.65 26.13
CA GLU A 334 -22.19 8.50 26.77
C GLU A 334 -23.56 8.16 26.13
N PRO A 335 -23.90 6.87 25.90
CA PRO A 335 -23.10 5.68 26.16
C PRO A 335 -21.97 5.51 25.13
N TYR A 336 -20.76 5.32 25.64
CA TYR A 336 -19.50 5.11 24.91
C TYR A 336 -19.48 3.86 24.00
N GLU A 337 -20.57 3.09 24.01
CA GLU A 337 -20.73 1.86 23.25
C GLU A 337 -21.34 2.14 21.89
N CYS A 338 -20.70 1.60 20.85
CA CYS A 338 -21.13 1.74 19.46
C CYS A 338 -21.47 0.37 18.89
N SER A 339 -22.18 0.33 17.76
CA SER A 339 -22.30 -0.91 17.01
C SER A 339 -20.93 -1.39 16.53
N ASP A 340 -20.74 -2.70 16.52
CA ASP A 340 -19.61 -3.37 15.89
C ASP A 340 -19.66 -3.19 14.36
N SER A 341 -18.49 -3.13 13.74
CA SER A 341 -18.32 -3.11 12.29
C SER A 341 -18.07 -4.52 11.73
N GLY A 342 -18.12 -4.66 10.41
CA GLY A 342 -17.75 -5.90 9.72
C GLY A 342 -16.23 -6.21 9.73
N VAL A 343 -15.41 -5.44 10.44
CA VAL A 343 -13.93 -5.60 10.45
C VAL A 343 -13.50 -6.35 11.72
N VAL A 344 -12.82 -7.49 11.52
CA VAL A 344 -12.29 -8.35 12.57
C VAL A 344 -10.77 -8.40 12.50
N CYS A 345 -10.11 -8.10 13.61
CA CYS A 345 -8.68 -8.25 13.77
C CYS A 345 -8.38 -9.56 14.51
N ILE A 346 -7.55 -10.42 13.90
CA ILE A 346 -7.16 -11.72 14.44
C ILE A 346 -5.65 -11.70 14.69
N CYS A 347 -5.27 -11.94 15.95
CA CYS A 347 -3.89 -12.21 16.32
C CYS A 347 -3.60 -13.69 16.05
N CYS A 348 -2.58 -13.92 15.23
CA CYS A 348 -2.08 -15.26 14.90
C CYS A 348 -0.61 -15.36 15.32
N ASP A 349 -0.08 -16.57 15.33
CA ASP A 349 1.36 -16.84 15.42
C ASP A 349 2.12 -16.46 14.12
N VAL A 350 1.90 -15.23 13.68
CA VAL A 350 2.51 -14.59 12.52
C VAL A 350 2.86 -13.15 12.92
N PRO A 351 3.97 -12.57 12.41
CA PRO A 351 4.34 -11.18 12.63
C PRO A 351 3.21 -10.17 12.45
N ARG A 352 2.33 -10.39 11.47
CA ARG A 352 1.28 -9.46 11.08
C ARG A 352 -0.07 -9.88 11.64
N VAL A 353 -0.77 -8.94 12.25
CA VAL A 353 -2.17 -9.14 12.66
C VAL A 353 -3.05 -9.20 11.43
N GLN A 354 -3.89 -10.23 11.35
CA GLN A 354 -4.79 -10.36 10.22
C GLN A 354 -6.01 -9.48 10.40
N VAL A 355 -6.30 -8.66 9.41
CA VAL A 355 -7.51 -7.84 9.38
C VAL A 355 -8.40 -8.38 8.28
N HIS A 356 -9.56 -8.88 8.68
CA HIS A 356 -10.57 -9.43 7.79
C HIS A 356 -11.79 -8.51 7.78
N PHE A 357 -12.29 -8.21 6.58
CA PHE A 357 -13.52 -7.44 6.40
C PHE A 357 -14.62 -8.33 5.82
N ILE A 358 -15.81 -8.27 6.42
CA ILE A 358 -16.99 -9.05 6.05
C ILE A 358 -18.16 -8.08 5.81
N PRO A 359 -18.41 -7.62 4.57
CA PRO A 359 -19.44 -6.61 4.28
C PRO A 359 -20.86 -7.04 4.69
N GLN A 360 -21.15 -8.33 4.58
CA GLN A 360 -22.47 -8.87 4.93
C GLN A 360 -22.68 -9.01 6.45
N LEU A 361 -21.60 -9.08 7.24
CA LEU A 361 -21.70 -9.14 8.71
C LEU A 361 -22.03 -7.76 9.29
N GLY A 362 -21.49 -6.70 8.72
CA GLY A 362 -21.76 -5.33 9.10
C GLY A 362 -21.02 -4.34 8.21
N VAL A 363 -21.46 -3.08 8.27
CA VAL A 363 -20.85 -1.98 7.51
C VAL A 363 -19.39 -1.76 7.90
N ALA A 364 -18.60 -1.20 6.99
CA ALA A 364 -17.28 -0.72 7.32
C ALA A 364 -17.36 0.38 8.38
N PRO A 365 -16.34 0.54 9.22
CA PRO A 365 -16.33 1.63 10.17
C PRO A 365 -16.14 2.97 9.46
N GLN A 366 -16.64 4.07 10.05
CA GLN A 366 -16.69 5.39 9.39
C GLN A 366 -15.32 5.90 8.92
N TRP A 367 -14.27 5.65 9.68
CA TRP A 367 -12.89 6.02 9.33
C TRP A 367 -12.31 5.16 8.18
N ALA A 368 -12.92 4.01 7.89
CA ALA A 368 -12.57 3.13 6.77
C ALA A 368 -13.72 2.95 5.78
N SER A 369 -14.54 3.98 5.55
CA SER A 369 -15.63 3.93 4.55
C SER A 369 -15.13 3.59 3.15
N PHE A 370 -13.87 3.93 2.84
CA PHE A 370 -13.21 3.58 1.58
C PHE A 370 -13.13 2.07 1.33
N LEU A 371 -13.23 1.22 2.36
CA LEU A 371 -13.25 -0.23 2.20
C LEU A 371 -14.49 -0.71 1.45
N GLU A 372 -15.64 -0.06 1.63
CA GLU A 372 -16.87 -0.42 0.92
C GLU A 372 -16.73 -0.12 -0.58
N VAL A 373 -16.20 1.06 -0.91
CA VAL A 373 -15.90 1.45 -2.30
C VAL A 373 -14.92 0.47 -2.94
N LEU A 374 -13.82 0.13 -2.24
CA LEU A 374 -12.85 -0.85 -2.75
C LEU A 374 -13.46 -2.23 -2.96
N THR A 375 -14.35 -2.67 -2.07
CA THR A 375 -15.04 -3.95 -2.25
C THR A 375 -15.99 -3.89 -3.43
N GLU A 376 -16.73 -2.79 -3.60
CA GLU A 376 -17.66 -2.59 -4.73
C GLU A 376 -16.90 -2.58 -6.06
N GLU A 377 -15.79 -1.84 -6.15
CA GLU A 377 -14.91 -1.85 -7.34
C GLU A 377 -14.35 -3.24 -7.64
N LEU A 378 -14.03 -4.02 -6.61
CA LEU A 378 -13.53 -5.38 -6.78
C LEU A 378 -14.63 -6.33 -7.27
N GLU A 379 -15.87 -6.13 -6.80
CA GLU A 379 -17.03 -6.88 -7.27
C GLU A 379 -17.42 -6.52 -8.71
N GLU A 380 -17.30 -5.25 -9.11
CA GLU A 380 -17.51 -4.82 -10.50
C GLU A 380 -16.49 -5.47 -11.45
N LYS A 381 -15.20 -5.50 -11.08
CA LYS A 381 -14.14 -6.13 -11.88
C LYS A 381 -14.35 -7.64 -12.07
N GLU A 382 -14.83 -8.35 -11.04
CA GLU A 382 -15.16 -9.77 -11.18
C GLU A 382 -16.24 -10.01 -12.25
N MET A 383 -17.17 -9.06 -12.44
CA MET A 383 -18.20 -9.16 -13.48
C MET A 383 -17.71 -8.83 -14.89
N THR A 384 -16.76 -7.89 -15.06
CA THR A 384 -16.28 -7.47 -16.39
C THR A 384 -15.32 -8.47 -17.03
N THR A 385 -14.49 -9.13 -16.23
CA THR A 385 -13.41 -10.03 -16.72
C THR A 385 -13.88 -11.23 -17.56
N VAL A 386 -15.18 -11.57 -17.57
CA VAL A 386 -15.70 -12.70 -18.38
C VAL A 386 -15.70 -12.39 -19.88
N TYR A 387 -15.67 -11.12 -20.28
CA TYR A 387 -15.71 -10.71 -21.69
C TYR A 387 -14.57 -9.77 -22.14
N ASP A 388 -13.72 -9.30 -21.22
CA ASP A 388 -12.60 -8.40 -21.56
C ASP A 388 -11.58 -9.03 -22.54
N ASP A 389 -11.46 -10.36 -22.53
CA ASP A 389 -10.57 -11.10 -23.42
C ASP A 389 -11.11 -11.30 -24.84
N TYR A 390 -12.35 -10.87 -25.14
CA TYR A 390 -12.99 -11.08 -26.43
C TYR A 390 -13.34 -9.77 -27.14
N THR A 391 -12.82 -9.57 -28.36
CA THR A 391 -13.27 -8.50 -29.25
C THR A 391 -14.45 -8.96 -30.09
N PHE A 392 -15.49 -8.10 -30.17
CA PHE A 392 -16.58 -8.31 -31.12
C PHE A 392 -16.12 -7.87 -32.52
N VAL A 393 -16.20 -8.79 -33.48
CA VAL A 393 -15.85 -8.53 -34.87
C VAL A 393 -17.11 -8.68 -35.75
N PRO A 394 -17.52 -7.64 -36.49
CA PRO A 394 -18.66 -7.72 -37.40
C PRO A 394 -18.35 -8.64 -38.59
N LYS A 395 -19.39 -9.20 -39.23
CA LYS A 395 -19.24 -10.13 -40.36
C LYS A 395 -18.33 -9.61 -41.49
N SER A 396 -18.40 -8.32 -41.81
CA SER A 396 -17.54 -7.69 -42.82
C SER A 396 -16.05 -7.74 -42.47
N GLU A 397 -15.72 -7.61 -41.19
CA GLU A 397 -14.33 -7.70 -40.71
C GLU A 397 -13.90 -9.16 -40.54
N MET A 398 -14.81 -10.07 -40.19
CA MET A 398 -14.53 -11.51 -40.16
C MET A 398 -14.15 -12.06 -41.54
N ASP A 399 -14.85 -11.60 -42.58
CA ASP A 399 -14.56 -11.94 -43.99
C ASP A 399 -13.22 -11.33 -44.45
N ALA A 400 -12.91 -10.10 -44.02
CA ALA A 400 -11.61 -9.46 -44.26
C ALA A 400 -10.46 -10.16 -43.51
N LEU A 401 -10.77 -10.75 -42.34
CA LEU A 401 -9.85 -11.56 -41.55
C LEU A 401 -9.64 -12.97 -42.09
N GLY A 402 -10.37 -13.36 -43.15
CA GLY A 402 -10.24 -14.65 -43.81
C GLY A 402 -10.75 -15.83 -43.00
N MET A 403 -11.59 -15.59 -41.97
CA MET A 403 -12.13 -16.66 -41.13
C MET A 403 -13.31 -17.34 -41.82
N THR A 404 -13.22 -18.65 -42.04
CA THR A 404 -14.30 -19.45 -42.62
C THR A 404 -15.09 -20.18 -41.54
N ALA A 405 -16.27 -20.70 -41.89
CA ALA A 405 -17.17 -21.42 -40.98
C ALA A 405 -16.53 -22.64 -40.27
N GLU A 406 -15.37 -23.13 -40.74
CA GLU A 406 -14.64 -24.26 -40.16
C GLU A 406 -13.89 -23.89 -38.86
N ASP A 407 -13.36 -22.66 -38.75
CA ASP A 407 -12.66 -22.18 -37.54
C ASP A 407 -13.63 -21.83 -36.39
N LEU A 408 -14.90 -21.59 -36.72
CA LEU A 408 -15.99 -21.37 -35.77
C LEU A 408 -16.31 -22.65 -34.95
N ALA A 409 -15.97 -23.82 -35.49
CA ALA A 409 -16.19 -25.11 -34.82
C ALA A 409 -15.16 -25.42 -33.72
N GLY A 410 -14.02 -24.71 -33.70
CA GLY A 410 -12.93 -24.92 -32.74
C GLY A 410 -13.14 -24.33 -31.34
N GLY A 411 -14.29 -23.69 -31.07
CA GLY A 411 -14.67 -23.16 -29.75
C GLY A 411 -13.95 -21.87 -29.31
N LYS A 412 -12.93 -21.42 -30.05
CA LYS A 412 -12.19 -20.17 -29.78
C LYS A 412 -12.90 -18.90 -30.29
N VAL A 413 -13.88 -19.07 -31.16
CA VAL A 413 -14.68 -18.00 -31.73
C VAL A 413 -16.14 -18.28 -31.42
N ARG A 414 -16.82 -17.32 -30.78
CA ARG A 414 -18.22 -17.48 -30.41
C ARG A 414 -19.10 -16.73 -31.41
N PRO A 415 -20.04 -17.39 -32.11
CA PRO A 415 -20.95 -16.70 -33.02
C PRO A 415 -21.89 -15.78 -32.26
N ALA A 416 -22.10 -14.58 -32.80
CA ALA A 416 -23.11 -13.64 -32.35
C ALA A 416 -23.92 -13.16 -33.57
N MET A 417 -25.19 -12.78 -33.39
CA MET A 417 -26.17 -12.58 -34.47
C MET A 417 -25.66 -11.85 -35.74
N HIS A 418 -24.74 -10.89 -35.59
CA HIS A 418 -24.18 -10.07 -36.68
C HIS A 418 -22.64 -10.13 -36.79
N GLY A 419 -21.98 -11.09 -36.15
CA GLY A 419 -20.53 -11.15 -36.08
C GLY A 419 -20.02 -12.33 -35.27
N ALA A 420 -18.81 -12.23 -34.75
CA ALA A 420 -18.25 -13.22 -33.85
C ALA A 420 -17.41 -12.56 -32.76
N PHE A 421 -17.43 -13.13 -31.56
CA PHE A 421 -16.49 -12.79 -30.50
C PHE A 421 -15.24 -13.63 -30.66
N ILE A 422 -14.09 -12.98 -30.79
CA ILE A 422 -12.77 -13.60 -31.01
C ILE A 422 -11.88 -13.26 -29.82
N GLU A 423 -11.10 -14.22 -29.32
CA GLU A 423 -10.09 -13.93 -28.29
C GLU A 423 -9.07 -12.89 -28.79
N ASN A 424 -8.75 -11.90 -27.95
CA ASN A 424 -7.86 -10.78 -28.28
C ASN A 424 -6.49 -11.22 -28.84
N ARG A 425 -5.97 -12.35 -28.36
CA ARG A 425 -4.70 -12.93 -28.86
C ARG A 425 -4.81 -13.39 -30.31
N LEU A 426 -5.87 -14.15 -30.60
CA LEU A 426 -6.12 -14.66 -31.95
C LEU A 426 -6.45 -13.50 -32.91
N TYR A 427 -7.25 -12.53 -32.45
CA TYR A 427 -7.55 -11.33 -33.23
C TYR A 427 -6.29 -10.54 -33.60
N ARG A 428 -5.36 -10.35 -32.65
CA ARG A 428 -4.07 -9.67 -32.90
C ARG A 428 -3.18 -10.43 -33.87
N GLU A 429 -3.11 -11.76 -33.76
CA GLU A 429 -2.32 -12.60 -34.67
C GLU A 429 -2.87 -12.54 -36.11
N LEU A 430 -4.19 -12.68 -36.27
CA LEU A 430 -4.84 -12.58 -37.58
C LEU A 430 -4.65 -11.20 -38.21
N LYS A 431 -4.85 -10.14 -37.42
CA LYS A 431 -4.67 -8.77 -37.88
C LYS A 431 -3.22 -8.47 -38.29
N ALA A 432 -2.23 -9.01 -37.56
CA ALA A 432 -0.82 -8.85 -37.88
C ALA A 432 -0.40 -9.55 -39.18
N VAL A 433 -1.06 -10.67 -39.53
CA VAL A 433 -0.80 -11.40 -40.78
C VAL A 433 -1.36 -10.67 -41.99
N ILE A 434 -2.52 -10.02 -41.85
CA ILE A 434 -3.23 -9.38 -42.96
C ILE A 434 -2.63 -8.01 -43.30
N ASP A 435 -2.28 -7.21 -42.29
CA ASP A 435 -1.74 -5.86 -42.49
C ASP A 435 -0.39 -5.62 -41.79
N PRO A 436 0.74 -6.04 -42.39
CA PRO A 436 2.09 -5.80 -41.86
C PRO A 436 2.48 -4.32 -41.74
N GLY A 437 1.72 -3.41 -42.36
CA GLY A 437 2.01 -1.97 -42.43
C GLY A 437 1.17 -1.08 -41.51
N GLU A 438 0.08 -1.60 -40.92
CA GLU A 438 -0.82 -0.80 -40.08
C GLU A 438 -0.14 -0.28 -38.81
N PHE A 439 0.71 -1.09 -38.18
CA PHE A 439 1.44 -0.68 -36.99
C PHE A 439 2.33 0.55 -37.24
N ASN A 440 3.00 0.61 -38.40
CA ASN A 440 3.84 1.75 -38.75
C ASN A 440 3.02 3.01 -39.04
N ARG A 441 1.83 2.86 -39.65
CA ARG A 441 0.89 3.98 -39.87
C ARG A 441 0.31 4.49 -38.55
N TYR A 442 -0.12 3.57 -37.68
CA TYR A 442 -0.62 3.86 -36.34
C TYR A 442 0.42 4.62 -35.49
N VAL A 443 1.68 4.17 -35.50
CA VAL A 443 2.77 4.87 -34.79
C VAL A 443 3.00 6.29 -35.35
N GLN A 444 2.97 6.46 -36.67
CA GLN A 444 3.12 7.77 -37.30
C GLN A 444 1.94 8.71 -36.98
N GLU A 445 0.72 8.17 -36.94
CA GLU A 445 -0.50 8.92 -36.65
C GLU A 445 -0.59 9.31 -35.17
N ASN A 446 -0.29 8.40 -34.26
CA ASN A 446 -0.20 8.70 -32.83
C ASN A 446 0.93 9.68 -32.50
N ALA A 447 2.07 9.59 -33.20
CA ALA A 447 3.14 10.58 -33.08
C ALA A 447 2.64 11.98 -33.52
N LYS A 448 1.92 12.07 -34.65
CA LYS A 448 1.31 13.33 -35.10
C LYS A 448 0.26 13.84 -34.11
N ARG A 449 -0.61 12.96 -33.59
CA ARG A 449 -1.64 13.28 -32.60
C ARG A 449 -1.04 13.80 -31.29
N LYS A 450 -0.01 13.14 -30.74
CA LYS A 450 0.73 13.60 -29.54
C LYS A 450 1.43 14.94 -29.79
N VAL A 451 1.98 15.16 -31.00
CA VAL A 451 2.57 16.46 -31.38
C VAL A 451 1.50 17.56 -31.46
N GLN A 452 0.33 17.24 -32.00
CA GLN A 452 -0.78 18.19 -32.16
C GLN A 452 -1.44 18.54 -30.83
N GLN A 453 -1.68 17.58 -29.95
CA GLN A 453 -2.13 17.83 -28.56
C GLN A 453 -1.11 18.66 -27.78
N ARG A 454 0.20 18.42 -27.97
CA ARG A 454 1.26 19.27 -27.41
C ARG A 454 1.26 20.68 -28.00
N TRP A 455 0.74 20.89 -29.21
CA TRP A 455 0.58 22.21 -29.82
C TRP A 455 -0.69 22.92 -29.36
N GLU A 456 -1.79 22.18 -29.17
CA GLU A 456 -3.07 22.67 -28.65
C GLU A 456 -2.98 23.07 -27.17
N ASN A 457 -2.26 22.28 -26.36
CA ASN A 457 -2.00 22.60 -24.95
C ASN A 457 -0.97 23.74 -24.79
N ARG A 458 -0.34 24.21 -25.87
CA ARG A 458 0.64 25.30 -25.84
C ARG A 458 -0.05 26.64 -26.07
N ILE A 459 -0.71 27.14 -25.04
CA ILE A 459 -1.30 28.50 -25.03
C ILE A 459 -0.15 29.52 -25.10
N SER A 460 0.21 29.97 -26.31
CA SER A 460 1.03 31.18 -26.48
C SER A 460 0.73 31.87 -27.82
N LYS A 461 0.57 33.20 -27.73
CA LYS A 461 0.13 34.18 -28.75
C LYS A 461 0.98 34.29 -30.03
N PHE A 462 1.81 33.31 -30.39
CA PHE A 462 2.61 33.36 -31.61
C PHE A 462 2.55 32.05 -32.38
N LYS A 463 1.55 31.95 -33.27
CA LYS A 463 1.54 31.00 -34.37
C LYS A 463 2.64 31.43 -35.37
N ARG A 464 3.76 30.72 -35.40
CA ARG A 464 4.82 30.91 -36.40
C ARG A 464 4.53 29.94 -37.55
N VAL A 465 4.14 30.46 -38.71
CA VAL A 465 3.91 29.65 -39.93
C VAL A 465 5.27 29.28 -40.52
N SER A 466 5.38 28.07 -41.08
CA SER A 466 6.52 27.63 -41.89
C SER A 466 6.69 28.57 -43.08
N ASN A 467 7.90 29.10 -43.29
CA ASN A 467 8.22 29.85 -44.49
C ASN A 467 8.05 28.91 -45.70
N GLY A 468 7.04 29.16 -46.53
CA GLY A 468 7.08 28.74 -47.93
C GLY A 468 8.05 29.68 -48.65
N ASP A 469 9.01 29.08 -49.34
CA ASP A 469 10.02 29.77 -50.13
C ASP A 469 9.38 30.77 -51.11
N ASN A 470 9.84 32.02 -51.07
CA ASN A 470 9.36 33.09 -51.94
C ASN A 470 10.59 33.72 -52.61
N ASP A 471 11.26 32.93 -53.44
CA ASP A 471 12.19 33.39 -54.46
C ASP A 471 11.51 33.15 -55.83
N GLY A 472 11.19 34.22 -56.56
CA GLY A 472 10.77 34.13 -57.97
C GLY A 472 9.61 35.05 -58.36
N VAL A 473 9.83 35.80 -59.43
CA VAL A 473 8.99 36.88 -59.99
C VAL A 473 8.10 36.35 -61.13
N ASP A 474 6.91 36.97 -61.28
CA ASP A 474 5.99 37.08 -62.44
C ASP A 474 5.51 35.84 -63.24
N HIS A 475 4.18 35.61 -63.27
CA HIS A 475 3.32 35.62 -64.49
C HIS A 475 1.88 35.08 -64.24
N ALA A 476 0.89 35.86 -64.69
CA ALA A 476 -0.40 35.53 -65.37
C ALA A 476 -1.35 34.41 -64.82
N VAL A 477 -2.60 34.67 -64.40
CA VAL A 477 -3.89 34.90 -65.12
C VAL A 477 -4.88 33.71 -64.96
N HIS A 478 -6.08 34.02 -64.43
CA HIS A 478 -7.41 33.36 -64.47
C HIS A 478 -7.59 31.87 -64.12
N SER A 479 -8.44 31.57 -63.12
CA SER A 479 -9.87 31.24 -63.35
C SER A 479 -10.66 31.10 -62.03
N ASP A 480 -11.94 31.46 -62.10
CA ASP A 480 -12.91 31.61 -61.02
C ASP A 480 -13.51 30.30 -60.46
N ASN A 481 -14.14 30.44 -59.29
CA ASN A 481 -15.25 29.67 -58.69
C ASN A 481 -14.98 28.27 -58.10
N ASP A 482 -15.05 28.15 -56.77
CA ASP A 482 -16.26 27.67 -56.08
C ASP A 482 -16.14 27.86 -54.55
N GLU A 483 -17.30 28.16 -53.95
CA GLU A 483 -17.52 28.59 -52.57
C GLU A 483 -17.67 27.42 -51.58
N ASP A 484 -17.64 27.79 -50.29
CA ASP A 484 -18.16 27.09 -49.11
C ASP A 484 -17.30 26.02 -48.39
N ASP A 485 -16.54 26.45 -47.36
CA ASP A 485 -16.99 26.27 -45.97
C ASP A 485 -16.07 26.91 -44.89
N VAL A 486 -16.64 27.90 -44.22
CA VAL A 486 -16.49 28.42 -42.83
C VAL A 486 -15.20 28.18 -42.00
N MET A 487 -14.44 29.28 -41.86
CA MET A 487 -13.85 29.88 -40.63
C MET A 487 -13.10 29.02 -39.58
N ASN A 488 -11.79 29.28 -39.44
CA ASN A 488 -11.28 30.16 -38.37
C ASN A 488 -9.76 30.41 -38.41
N GLY A 489 -9.36 31.68 -38.54
CA GLY A 489 -8.20 32.20 -37.81
C GLY A 489 -6.82 32.32 -38.50
N VAL A 490 -6.71 32.45 -39.83
CA VAL A 490 -5.39 32.62 -40.50
C VAL A 490 -5.28 33.81 -41.48
N GLY A 491 -6.37 34.49 -41.83
CA GLY A 491 -6.35 35.55 -42.86
C GLY A 491 -5.97 36.98 -42.41
N ALA A 492 -5.92 37.27 -41.10
CA ALA A 492 -6.05 38.66 -40.63
C ALA A 492 -4.87 39.60 -40.96
N LYS A 493 -3.63 39.10 -41.10
CA LYS A 493 -2.46 39.98 -41.37
C LYS A 493 -2.14 40.16 -42.86
N GLY A 494 -2.40 39.15 -43.69
CA GLY A 494 -2.33 39.29 -45.15
C GLY A 494 -3.43 40.24 -45.65
N GLN A 495 -4.64 40.09 -45.11
CA GLN A 495 -5.75 41.01 -45.37
C GLN A 495 -5.48 42.42 -44.83
N ALA A 496 -4.87 42.59 -43.66
CA ALA A 496 -4.55 43.93 -43.13
C ALA A 496 -3.49 44.66 -43.97
N LEU A 497 -2.47 43.97 -44.50
CA LEU A 497 -1.45 44.57 -45.35
C LEU A 497 -1.98 44.86 -46.76
N ALA A 498 -2.86 43.99 -47.28
CA ALA A 498 -3.58 44.21 -48.54
C ALA A 498 -4.59 45.37 -48.42
N ALA A 499 -5.32 45.46 -47.31
CA ALA A 499 -6.24 46.55 -47.01
C ALA A 499 -5.51 47.89 -46.82
N ALA A 500 -4.34 47.90 -46.17
CA ALA A 500 -3.51 49.10 -46.02
C ALA A 500 -2.87 49.58 -47.33
N ARG A 501 -2.58 48.67 -48.28
CA ARG A 501 -2.13 49.02 -49.64
C ARG A 501 -3.26 49.53 -50.54
N ALA A 502 -4.48 49.06 -50.32
CA ALA A 502 -5.67 49.47 -51.07
C ALA A 502 -6.23 50.85 -50.63
N ASP A 503 -5.88 51.33 -49.43
CA ASP A 503 -6.37 52.60 -48.90
C ASP A 503 -5.67 53.82 -49.55
N PRO A 504 -6.42 54.74 -50.22
CA PRO A 504 -5.86 55.92 -50.89
C PRO A 504 -5.18 56.92 -49.92
N ARG A 505 -5.44 56.85 -48.61
CA ARG A 505 -4.72 57.67 -47.61
C ARG A 505 -3.28 57.20 -47.37
N PHE A 506 -3.02 55.89 -47.49
CA PHE A 506 -1.71 55.29 -47.20
C PHE A 506 -0.88 54.97 -48.45
N GLN A 507 -1.46 55.10 -49.65
CA GLN A 507 -0.74 54.95 -50.92
C GLN A 507 0.54 55.78 -51.02
N LYS A 508 0.57 57.00 -50.48
CA LYS A 508 1.76 57.88 -50.48
C LYS A 508 2.93 57.35 -49.63
N ALA A 509 2.67 56.46 -48.66
CA ALA A 509 3.70 55.83 -47.83
C ALA A 509 4.33 54.60 -48.51
N PHE A 510 3.60 53.97 -49.45
CA PHE A 510 4.06 52.78 -50.19
C PHE A 510 4.51 53.07 -51.62
N VAL A 511 4.07 54.18 -52.22
CA VAL A 511 4.41 54.60 -53.58
C VAL A 511 5.11 55.96 -53.51
N GLY A 512 6.43 55.93 -53.38
CA GLY A 512 7.30 57.10 -53.35
C GLY A 512 8.66 56.81 -52.70
N ASN A 513 9.60 57.76 -52.78
CA ASN A 513 10.97 57.68 -52.22
C ASN A 513 11.03 57.43 -50.68
N SER A 514 9.90 57.35 -49.99
CA SER A 514 9.81 56.95 -48.58
C SER A 514 9.69 55.43 -48.38
N ALA A 515 9.38 54.65 -49.42
CA ALA A 515 9.38 53.18 -49.33
C ALA A 515 10.80 52.61 -49.26
N SER A 516 11.78 53.26 -49.90
CA SER A 516 13.19 52.85 -49.84
C SER A 516 13.85 53.16 -48.51
N SER A 517 13.39 54.17 -47.76
CA SER A 517 13.92 54.46 -46.41
C SER A 517 13.42 53.49 -45.33
N PHE A 518 12.33 52.77 -45.59
CA PHE A 518 11.77 51.74 -44.69
C PHE A 518 12.01 50.30 -45.18
N ALA A 519 12.51 50.12 -46.39
CA ALA A 519 12.98 48.83 -46.87
C ALA A 519 14.24 48.41 -46.09
N LEU A 520 14.26 47.18 -45.58
CA LEU A 520 15.42 46.62 -44.91
C LEU A 520 16.55 46.47 -45.92
N ASP A 521 17.54 47.36 -45.84
CA ASP A 521 18.69 47.31 -46.74
C ASP A 521 19.63 46.17 -46.32
N THR A 522 19.62 45.09 -47.11
CA THR A 522 20.43 43.89 -46.88
C THR A 522 21.93 44.16 -47.01
N SER A 523 22.32 45.31 -47.58
CA SER A 523 23.72 45.72 -47.74
C SER A 523 24.31 46.43 -46.51
N ASN A 524 23.47 46.82 -45.53
CA ASN A 524 23.94 47.52 -44.35
C ASN A 524 24.74 46.58 -43.42
N PRO A 525 26.01 46.90 -43.08
CA PRO A 525 26.84 46.05 -42.21
C PRO A 525 26.26 45.87 -40.80
N GLU A 526 25.42 46.79 -40.31
CA GLU A 526 24.75 46.61 -39.02
C GLU A 526 23.63 45.57 -39.08
N TYR A 527 22.88 45.51 -40.18
CA TYR A 527 21.83 44.51 -40.39
C TYR A 527 22.41 43.11 -40.57
N ALA A 528 23.53 42.97 -41.29
CA ALA A 528 24.26 41.72 -41.44
C ALA A 528 24.79 41.19 -40.08
N LYS A 529 25.33 42.07 -39.22
CA LYS A 529 25.72 41.71 -37.85
C LYS A 529 24.52 41.23 -37.02
N LEU A 530 23.36 41.86 -37.19
CA LEU A 530 22.12 41.47 -36.51
C LEU A 530 21.63 40.09 -36.96
N LEU A 531 21.68 39.79 -38.26
CA LEU A 531 21.38 38.46 -38.80
C LEU A 531 22.35 37.40 -38.27
N GLN A 532 23.64 37.71 -38.16
CA GLN A 532 24.63 36.81 -37.58
C GLN A 532 24.31 36.49 -36.11
N ILE A 533 23.98 37.51 -35.30
CA ILE A 533 23.58 37.33 -33.89
C ILE A 533 22.31 36.49 -33.76
N ILE A 534 21.33 36.70 -34.63
CA ILE A 534 20.07 35.93 -34.63
C ILE A 534 20.34 34.46 -34.99
N ASN A 535 21.19 34.21 -35.97
CA ASN A 535 21.55 32.85 -36.40
C ASN A 535 22.38 32.12 -35.34
N GLU A 536 23.31 32.81 -34.66
CA GLU A 536 24.06 32.25 -33.54
C GLU A 536 23.15 31.87 -32.36
N ARG A 537 22.16 32.72 -32.01
CA ARG A 537 21.17 32.40 -30.98
C ARG A 537 20.30 31.18 -31.37
N ARG A 538 19.90 31.07 -32.64
CA ARG A 538 19.16 29.89 -33.14
C ARG A 538 20.01 28.62 -33.05
N ALA A 539 21.29 28.70 -33.44
CA ALA A 539 22.22 27.57 -33.37
C ALA A 539 22.53 27.13 -31.93
N GLN A 540 22.63 28.08 -30.98
CA GLN A 540 22.78 27.74 -29.56
C GLN A 540 21.52 27.06 -28.98
N ALA A 541 20.33 27.51 -29.39
CA ALA A 541 19.08 26.90 -28.96
C ALA A 541 18.93 25.47 -29.51
N SER A 542 19.29 25.22 -30.78
CA SER A 542 19.26 23.86 -31.34
C SER A 542 20.28 22.93 -30.67
N ARG A 543 21.50 23.41 -30.39
CA ARG A 543 22.52 22.64 -29.65
C ARG A 543 22.08 22.28 -28.23
N ARG A 544 21.40 23.18 -27.51
CA ARG A 544 20.83 22.88 -26.17
C ARG A 544 19.76 21.80 -26.26
N ARG A 545 18.92 21.84 -27.28
CA ARG A 545 17.88 20.84 -27.52
C ARG A 545 18.47 19.46 -27.84
N GLN A 546 19.48 19.43 -28.72
CA GLN A 546 20.21 18.19 -29.04
C GLN A 546 20.93 17.59 -27.82
N ARG A 547 21.50 18.42 -26.93
CA ARG A 547 22.08 17.93 -25.66
C ARG A 547 21.03 17.30 -24.76
N TYR A 548 19.89 17.98 -24.58
CA TYR A 548 18.77 17.44 -23.80
C TYR A 548 18.26 16.11 -24.36
N GLU A 549 18.14 16.00 -25.69
CA GLU A 549 17.72 14.77 -26.36
C GLU A 549 18.77 13.66 -26.23
N SER A 550 20.07 13.98 -26.26
CA SER A 550 21.14 12.99 -26.04
C SER A 550 21.25 12.53 -24.58
N GLU A 551 21.01 13.41 -23.60
CA GLU A 551 21.07 13.08 -22.17
C GLU A 551 19.84 12.28 -21.72
N LEU A 552 18.71 12.36 -22.45
CA LEU A 552 17.53 11.51 -22.22
C LEU A 552 17.66 10.09 -22.79
N PHE A 553 18.56 9.88 -23.77
CA PHE A 553 18.69 8.63 -24.53
C PHE A 553 20.12 8.03 -24.52
N THR A 554 20.93 8.35 -23.52
CA THR A 554 22.07 7.48 -23.18
C THR A 554 21.57 6.29 -22.37
N ILE A 555 21.19 5.23 -23.09
CA ILE A 555 21.24 3.86 -22.56
C ILE A 555 22.69 3.64 -22.12
N VAL A 556 22.89 3.46 -20.82
CA VAL A 556 24.15 2.94 -20.27
C VAL A 556 24.40 1.62 -21.01
N PRO A 557 25.49 1.49 -21.79
CA PRO A 557 25.82 0.21 -22.39
C PRO A 557 26.15 -0.74 -21.25
N ASP A 558 25.42 -1.85 -21.17
CA ASP A 558 25.78 -3.02 -20.37
C ASP A 558 27.17 -3.48 -20.80
N ALA A 559 28.18 -3.02 -20.05
CA ALA A 559 29.51 -3.60 -20.10
C ALA A 559 29.49 -4.83 -19.21
N GLU A 560 29.59 -5.99 -19.84
CA GLU A 560 29.94 -7.25 -19.19
C GLU A 560 31.14 -7.05 -18.25
N GLY A 561 31.02 -7.56 -17.03
CA GLY A 561 32.09 -7.58 -16.05
C GLY A 561 32.10 -8.91 -15.32
N ASP A 562 32.86 -9.85 -15.88
CA ASP A 562 33.45 -10.95 -15.11
C ASP A 562 34.36 -10.36 -14.01
N GLY A 563 34.30 -11.00 -12.84
CA GLY A 563 35.32 -11.07 -11.79
C GLY A 563 36.10 -9.83 -11.35
N GLY A 564 35.78 -9.34 -10.15
CA GLY A 564 36.76 -9.32 -9.05
C GLY A 564 37.38 -7.99 -8.62
N ASN A 565 37.17 -7.72 -7.31
CA ASN A 565 37.98 -6.96 -6.35
C ASN A 565 37.76 -5.44 -6.13
N ASP A 566 37.16 -5.22 -4.96
CA ASP A 566 37.59 -4.36 -3.85
C ASP A 566 37.22 -2.86 -3.78
N ASN A 567 36.49 -2.60 -2.68
CA ASN A 567 36.41 -1.40 -1.83
C ASN A 567 35.44 -0.28 -2.25
N ASP A 568 34.20 -0.40 -1.76
CA ASP A 568 33.23 0.68 -1.65
C ASP A 568 33.29 1.32 -0.25
N GLU A 569 33.70 2.59 -0.18
CA GLU A 569 33.22 3.53 0.85
C GLU A 569 32.14 4.41 0.22
N GLU A 570 30.95 4.36 0.81
CA GLU A 570 29.72 5.05 0.43
C GLU A 570 29.81 6.58 0.66
N GLU A 571 29.20 7.38 -0.22
CA GLU A 571 28.57 8.64 0.20
C GLU A 571 27.25 8.87 -0.55
N GLU A 572 26.14 8.78 0.21
CA GLU A 572 24.80 9.16 -0.16
C GLU A 572 24.62 10.69 -0.28
N GLY A 573 24.02 11.13 -1.39
CA GLY A 573 23.53 12.50 -1.61
C GLY A 573 22.01 12.61 -1.48
N LYS A 574 21.57 13.05 -0.30
CA LYS A 574 20.20 13.50 0.06
C LYS A 574 19.48 14.31 -1.04
N LYS A 575 18.25 13.91 -1.36
CA LYS A 575 17.20 14.80 -1.87
C LYS A 575 16.24 15.17 -0.74
N ARG A 576 16.00 16.47 -0.53
CA ARG A 576 14.88 17.01 0.24
C ARG A 576 14.02 17.89 -0.67
N ASN A 577 12.75 17.53 -0.68
CA ASN A 577 11.50 18.25 -0.93
C ASN A 577 11.53 19.70 -1.43
N GLY A 578 10.78 19.91 -2.50
CA GLY A 578 9.99 21.12 -2.74
C GLY A 578 8.64 20.69 -3.34
N ASN A 579 7.58 20.90 -2.57
CA ASN A 579 6.17 20.69 -2.93
C ASN A 579 5.77 21.61 -4.10
N SER A 580 5.07 21.07 -5.09
CA SER A 580 3.98 21.77 -5.77
C SER A 580 3.04 20.73 -6.37
N ASP A 581 1.85 20.68 -5.79
CA ASP A 581 0.69 19.96 -6.30
C ASP A 581 0.28 20.53 -7.66
N ASP A 582 0.03 19.64 -8.61
CA ASP A 582 -1.01 19.73 -9.63
C ASP A 582 -1.10 18.37 -10.34
N VAL A 583 -2.04 17.55 -9.88
CA VAL A 583 -2.40 16.26 -10.45
C VAL A 583 -3.46 16.50 -11.53
N ASN A 584 -3.13 16.16 -12.77
CA ASN A 584 -4.07 15.70 -13.78
C ASN A 584 -3.40 14.52 -14.48
N ASP A 585 -3.66 13.32 -13.96
CA ASP A 585 -3.20 12.06 -14.54
C ASP A 585 -4.31 11.49 -15.43
N SER A 586 -4.13 11.64 -16.74
CA SER A 586 -4.80 10.86 -17.77
C SER A 586 -3.70 10.05 -18.46
N GLY A 587 -3.45 8.85 -17.96
CA GLY A 587 -2.32 8.02 -18.36
C GLY A 587 -2.60 6.52 -18.23
N GLY A 588 -3.57 6.00 -18.97
CA GLY A 588 -3.92 4.57 -19.00
C GLY A 588 -3.44 3.78 -20.22
N ASP A 589 -2.77 4.40 -21.20
CA ASP A 589 -2.66 3.81 -22.56
C ASP A 589 -1.22 3.48 -23.01
N ASP A 590 -0.19 3.82 -22.22
CA ASP A 590 1.21 3.66 -22.64
C ASP A 590 1.82 2.27 -22.31
N ASN A 591 1.12 1.40 -21.55
CA ASN A 591 1.65 0.08 -21.14
C ASN A 591 1.38 -1.05 -22.16
N ASP A 592 0.30 -0.98 -22.95
CA ASP A 592 -0.03 -2.02 -23.94
C ASP A 592 0.88 -1.97 -25.19
N ASP A 593 1.43 -0.79 -25.51
CA ASP A 593 2.30 -0.55 -26.66
C ASP A 593 3.70 -1.16 -26.51
N ASP A 594 4.22 -1.28 -25.28
CA ASP A 594 5.56 -1.81 -25.02
C ASP A 594 5.58 -3.35 -24.89
N ASP A 595 4.48 -3.97 -24.45
CA ASP A 595 4.33 -5.43 -24.45
C ASP A 595 4.14 -5.99 -25.88
N ALA A 596 3.43 -5.27 -26.75
CA ALA A 596 3.30 -5.64 -28.17
C ALA A 596 4.64 -5.71 -28.91
N ARG A 597 5.59 -4.82 -28.56
CA ARG A 597 6.94 -4.78 -29.17
C ARG A 597 7.85 -5.92 -28.74
N ARG A 598 7.66 -6.51 -27.55
CA ARG A 598 8.46 -7.64 -27.07
C ARG A 598 8.06 -8.97 -27.69
N HIS A 599 6.76 -9.16 -27.97
CA HIS A 599 6.24 -10.41 -28.53
C HIS A 599 6.64 -10.66 -30.00
N LEU A 600 6.85 -9.62 -30.80
CA LEU A 600 7.20 -9.74 -32.23
C LEU A 600 8.68 -10.07 -32.51
N ARG A 601 9.59 -9.88 -31.55
CA ARG A 601 11.00 -10.28 -31.71
C ARG A 601 11.21 -11.80 -31.75
N GLY A 602 10.23 -12.60 -31.31
CA GLY A 602 10.31 -14.06 -31.27
C GLY A 602 10.06 -14.78 -32.60
N VAL A 603 9.55 -14.09 -33.64
CA VAL A 603 9.04 -14.74 -34.86
C VAL A 603 9.94 -14.57 -36.09
N GLN A 604 11.06 -13.84 -35.98
CA GLN A 604 12.03 -13.73 -37.08
C GLN A 604 13.28 -14.58 -36.82
N SER A 605 13.33 -15.76 -37.46
CA SER A 605 14.53 -16.38 -38.09
C SER A 605 14.60 -17.92 -38.03
N SER A 606 13.57 -18.64 -38.47
CA SER A 606 13.77 -20.00 -39.00
C SER A 606 14.07 -19.93 -40.51
N GLY A 607 15.36 -19.94 -40.87
CA GLY A 607 15.78 -20.31 -42.24
C GLY A 607 16.63 -19.29 -42.99
N LYS A 608 17.94 -19.29 -42.73
CA LYS A 608 19.01 -19.50 -43.74
C LYS A 608 20.37 -19.41 -43.07
N GLN A 609 21.06 -20.55 -43.05
CA GLN A 609 22.45 -20.68 -42.68
C GLN A 609 23.34 -19.88 -43.64
N GLN A 610 24.15 -18.96 -43.11
CA GLN A 610 25.39 -18.54 -43.77
C GLN A 610 26.58 -18.83 -42.86
N ARG A 611 27.46 -19.67 -43.41
CA ARG A 611 28.66 -20.28 -42.82
C ARG A 611 29.58 -19.24 -42.18
N ARG A 612 29.72 -19.33 -40.86
CA ARG A 612 30.81 -18.68 -40.12
C ARG A 612 31.99 -19.67 -40.03
N ARG A 613 33.09 -19.35 -40.69
CA ARG A 613 34.35 -20.12 -40.65
C ARG A 613 34.90 -20.15 -39.22
N GLN A 614 35.10 -21.36 -38.70
CA GLN A 614 35.79 -21.67 -37.44
C GLN A 614 37.31 -21.68 -37.61
N ARG A 615 38.04 -21.32 -36.54
CA ARG A 615 39.29 -21.95 -36.07
C ARG A 615 39.67 -21.41 -34.68
N PRO A 616 40.44 -22.14 -33.84
CA PRO A 616 39.89 -23.09 -32.87
C PRO A 616 40.28 -22.81 -31.40
N ARG A 617 39.57 -23.49 -30.48
CA ARG A 617 39.82 -23.58 -29.03
C ARG A 617 40.96 -24.56 -28.69
N THR A 618 41.75 -24.21 -27.68
CA THR A 618 42.50 -25.12 -26.77
C THR A 618 42.66 -24.35 -25.46
N GLN A 619 41.82 -24.60 -24.44
CA GLN A 619 42.06 -25.48 -23.28
C GLN A 619 43.36 -25.19 -22.51
N HIS A 620 43.14 -24.77 -21.27
CA HIS A 620 44.10 -24.51 -20.20
C HIS A 620 44.53 -25.83 -19.56
N ASP A 621 45.82 -25.98 -19.29
CA ASP A 621 46.35 -26.82 -18.20
C ASP A 621 47.59 -26.14 -17.62
N GLY A 622 47.74 -26.23 -16.30
CA GLY A 622 48.65 -25.39 -15.51
C GLY A 622 50.06 -25.95 -15.26
N LYS A 623 50.89 -25.10 -14.62
CA LYS A 623 51.86 -25.36 -13.52
C LYS A 623 53.05 -24.39 -13.55
N GLU A 624 53.41 -23.93 -12.34
CA GLU A 624 54.77 -23.67 -11.80
C GLU A 624 55.66 -22.64 -12.55
N ALA A 625 55.95 -21.46 -12.00
CA ALA A 625 56.91 -21.13 -10.93
C ALA A 625 58.23 -20.53 -11.49
N ASP A 626 58.75 -19.56 -10.74
CA ASP A 626 60.09 -18.93 -10.77
C ASP A 626 60.43 -17.79 -11.74
N GLY A 627 61.00 -16.72 -11.15
CA GLY A 627 62.27 -16.18 -11.63
C GLY A 627 62.36 -14.71 -12.05
N ASN A 628 62.38 -13.81 -11.07
CA ASN A 628 63.27 -12.64 -10.91
C ASN A 628 64.09 -12.09 -12.12
N LEU A 629 63.97 -10.77 -12.37
CA LEU A 629 65.03 -9.71 -12.37
C LEU A 629 64.87 -8.65 -13.48
N HIS A 630 64.97 -7.37 -13.09
CA HIS A 630 65.54 -6.16 -13.74
C HIS A 630 65.48 -6.02 -15.29
N ASP A 631 65.25 -4.88 -15.94
CA ASP A 631 65.48 -3.48 -15.56
C ASP A 631 64.87 -2.52 -16.61
N ASN A 632 64.52 -1.30 -16.19
CA ASN A 632 64.66 -0.01 -16.90
C ASN A 632 64.02 0.31 -18.28
N ASN A 633 63.19 1.36 -18.18
CA ASN A 633 63.14 2.61 -18.96
C ASN A 633 62.11 2.80 -20.11
N GLY A 634 61.29 3.85 -19.95
CA GLY A 634 60.81 4.65 -21.10
C GLY A 634 59.33 5.01 -21.21
N GLN A 635 58.65 5.47 -20.14
CA GLN A 635 57.32 6.11 -20.27
C GLN A 635 57.41 7.57 -20.76
N LYS A 636 56.74 7.88 -21.88
CA LYS A 636 56.24 9.23 -22.20
C LYS A 636 54.71 9.18 -22.30
N GLY A 637 54.03 9.61 -21.23
CA GLY A 637 52.59 9.89 -21.22
C GLY A 637 52.31 11.36 -21.51
N ASN A 638 51.43 11.64 -22.49
CA ASN A 638 50.94 12.98 -22.83
C ASN A 638 49.91 13.47 -21.79
N LYS A 639 50.24 14.56 -21.09
CA LYS A 639 49.34 15.27 -20.15
C LYS A 639 48.35 16.17 -20.92
N ARG A 640 47.06 16.06 -20.61
CA ARG A 640 46.00 17.01 -21.04
C ARG A 640 46.09 18.29 -20.19
N GLN A 641 46.22 19.45 -20.85
CA GLN A 641 46.18 20.78 -20.22
C GLN A 641 44.74 21.21 -19.91
N VAL A 642 44.55 21.83 -18.74
CA VAL A 642 43.29 22.46 -18.29
C VAL A 642 43.45 23.98 -18.45
N THR A 643 42.58 24.62 -19.24
CA THR A 643 42.54 26.07 -19.41
C THR A 643 41.72 26.73 -18.30
N LEU A 644 42.31 27.65 -17.56
CA LEU A 644 41.65 28.47 -16.54
C LEU A 644 41.00 29.72 -17.19
N TYR A 645 39.78 30.08 -16.78
CA TYR A 645 39.15 31.37 -17.12
C TYR A 645 39.55 32.44 -16.10
N GLU A 646 40.06 33.57 -16.59
CA GLU A 646 40.42 34.74 -15.78
C GLU A 646 39.23 35.71 -15.67
N VAL A 647 38.76 35.99 -14.45
CA VAL A 647 37.65 36.93 -14.19
C VAL A 647 38.21 38.36 -14.15
N LYS A 648 37.60 39.27 -14.93
CA LYS A 648 38.00 40.70 -14.99
C LYS A 648 38.02 41.36 -13.61
N LYS A 649 39.14 42.01 -13.26
CA LYS A 649 39.30 42.89 -12.09
C LYS A 649 38.30 44.05 -12.17
N GLY A 650 37.27 44.03 -11.33
CA GLY A 650 36.29 45.12 -11.23
C GLY A 650 34.88 44.69 -10.80
N SER A 651 34.52 43.41 -10.91
CA SER A 651 33.23 42.91 -10.42
C SER A 651 33.28 42.68 -8.91
N ARG A 652 32.82 43.65 -8.12
CA ARG A 652 32.53 43.45 -6.69
C ARG A 652 31.26 42.59 -6.55
N VAL A 653 31.40 41.28 -6.54
CA VAL A 653 30.35 40.37 -6.06
C VAL A 653 30.47 40.34 -4.53
N SER A 654 29.51 40.95 -3.85
CA SER A 654 29.45 40.96 -2.39
C SER A 654 29.01 39.59 -1.87
N PHE A 655 29.96 38.72 -1.53
CA PHE A 655 29.68 37.49 -0.80
C PHE A 655 29.16 37.81 0.60
N ILE A 656 27.98 37.28 0.94
CA ILE A 656 27.40 37.35 2.28
C ILE A 656 28.33 36.62 3.25
N SER A 657 28.34 37.00 4.53
CA SER A 657 29.22 36.44 5.58
C SER A 657 29.19 34.91 5.64
N HIS A 658 28.03 34.31 5.33
CA HIS A 658 27.83 32.87 5.30
C HIS A 658 28.57 32.19 4.12
N ASP A 659 28.60 32.80 2.94
CA ASP A 659 29.30 32.25 1.77
C ASP A 659 30.82 32.28 1.93
N LYS A 660 31.35 33.30 2.64
CA LYS A 660 32.77 33.34 2.99
C LYS A 660 33.15 32.20 3.95
N ALA A 661 32.28 31.86 4.89
CA ALA A 661 32.49 30.74 5.82
C ALA A 661 32.45 29.39 5.09
N ILE A 662 31.50 29.20 4.17
CA ILE A 662 31.39 27.98 3.35
C ILE A 662 32.57 27.84 2.38
N HIS A 663 33.04 28.95 1.80
CA HIS A 663 34.20 28.92 0.93
C HIS A 663 35.51 28.67 1.73
N ALA A 664 35.60 29.17 2.96
CA ALA A 664 36.72 28.89 3.86
C ALA A 664 36.73 27.43 4.32
N SER A 665 35.57 26.85 4.64
CA SER A 665 35.45 25.43 5.02
C SER A 665 35.79 24.51 3.85
N ARG A 666 35.31 24.79 2.64
CA ARG A 666 35.69 24.05 1.43
C ARG A 666 37.19 24.18 1.11
N LYS A 667 37.78 25.34 1.35
CA LYS A 667 39.24 25.54 1.18
C LYS A 667 40.04 24.75 2.22
N ARG A 668 39.57 24.66 3.46
CA ARG A 668 40.16 23.78 4.50
C ARG A 668 40.04 22.31 4.13
N GLN A 669 38.86 21.84 3.73
CA GLN A 669 38.64 20.46 3.28
C GLN A 669 39.51 20.10 2.06
N ARG A 670 39.72 21.04 1.13
CA ARG A 670 40.65 20.82 0.00
C ARG A 670 42.11 20.78 0.44
N MET A 671 42.52 21.58 1.43
CA MET A 671 43.86 21.49 2.01
C MET A 671 44.05 20.18 2.77
N GLU A 672 43.02 19.67 3.44
CA GLU A 672 43.00 18.39 4.15
C GLU A 672 43.02 17.15 3.24
N LYS A 673 42.83 17.32 1.93
CA LYS A 673 42.97 16.24 0.94
C LYS A 673 44.32 16.20 0.23
N LEU A 674 45.18 17.21 0.43
CA LEU A 674 46.53 17.24 -0.15
C LEU A 674 47.52 16.46 0.73
N PRO A 675 48.57 15.84 0.18
CA PRO A 675 49.63 15.22 0.98
C PRO A 675 50.34 16.26 1.89
N LEU A 676 50.86 15.80 3.04
CA LEU A 676 51.41 16.65 4.10
C LEU A 676 52.50 17.61 3.58
N GLU A 677 53.34 17.14 2.66
CA GLU A 677 54.44 17.91 2.06
C GLU A 677 53.93 19.12 1.25
N GLU A 678 52.84 18.97 0.49
CA GLU A 678 52.24 20.07 -0.28
C GLU A 678 51.50 21.07 0.62
N ARG A 679 50.96 20.64 1.76
CA ARG A 679 50.34 21.55 2.74
C ARG A 679 51.38 22.46 3.38
N LEU A 680 52.53 21.90 3.78
CA LEU A 680 53.63 22.67 4.39
C LEU A 680 54.20 23.71 3.42
N ARG A 681 54.43 23.32 2.15
CA ARG A 681 54.88 24.26 1.10
C ARG A 681 53.92 25.42 0.86
N ARG A 682 52.61 25.19 0.95
CA ARG A 682 51.60 26.26 0.76
C ARG A 682 51.40 27.13 1.99
N MET A 683 51.71 26.64 3.19
CA MET A 683 51.74 27.47 4.40
C MET A 683 52.99 28.35 4.45
N SER A 684 54.14 27.86 3.96
CA SER A 684 55.39 28.64 3.88
C SER A 684 55.42 29.65 2.71
N ALA A 685 54.51 29.54 1.74
CA ALA A 685 54.45 30.40 0.55
C ALA A 685 53.49 31.60 0.67
N LYS A 686 53.06 31.96 1.90
CA LYS A 686 52.41 33.25 2.15
C LYS A 686 53.47 34.27 2.54
N PRO A 687 53.62 35.41 1.85
CA PRO A 687 54.31 36.57 2.42
C PRO A 687 53.53 37.14 3.62
#